data_AF-A0A140KLY7-F1
#
_entry.id   AF-A0A140KLY7-F1
#
_cell.length_a   1.000
_cell.length_b   1.000
_cell.length_c   1.000
_cell.angle_alpha   90.00
_cell.angle_beta   90.00
_cell.angle_gamma   90.00
#
_symmetry.space_group_name_H-M   'P 1'
#
loop_
_entity.id
_entity.type
_entity.pdbx_description
1 polymer ?
#
loop_
_entity_poly.entity_id
_entity_poly.type
_entity_poly.pdbx_seq_one_letter_code
_entity_poly.pdbx_strand_id
1 'polypeptide(L)'
;MLRYLRPLTEPFSDRYRQYLPLATSTPRGSVSSQGSGNSSPCESTPPSSPLSSTPFRGLSKKAGPRRRNLAWHIRVLVVLLALAYAVHAVILPFFFPPSGSTEEARTAALNLLNQQLTTSSYPQAPFSSINSTYPPPATAAHSVHRLFHDASPGVASRDVLPIRAYDALSDACIEQWIVHHRWGDACRNTDLSAGLKIDAVWAWVNGSDPAQVLARNTYRPSSSINVDAQHRYADHNELLYSMRSVYQSFGVGKLGKMHVMASAYPLPERMELGRVMVGQVPYWLNVSQEEAGIEVHHDAEYFRPMQRSEHPLSSQDVDAWRSRTLPNFNSLAVESQLFNLPRASSDQLVYLNDDFFTMVPNEVSDLTSPLFGTVIKSDTRFFSFYRPSEHPFQRLWNPAGEEVGIKRAAWILGQRFPMRTLPYITHHPRSLSLPLFKEAAQTFPGAFSNTTLARFRAQREVPDSIQAFFLASWYIVERHREAMLWTWVVAKWGGEGGWISSEVKRGMWEELAQGGAGGARKIDVRRPVRKSRGGDAEAFERAGVQAPRNTEYSFSSQDGHALSYLDWSWPWERSRNGYPDLSGETPQRGRKHARSWLSDSDKARKVCQISLSRCFSPERGETADSLFKRIAFERASPCGDCILAALLTASGPSGISAFLPPPSASLLLPPSFTDLGSKAHLPLTSTWRETNFSLTSILPPHPHGHQISLRTWCTRLIQRYQYILGSTRSKFYKVEYASRLPGQLEAVDDTLGTSEPIAYVCLNDDIKEEEEGSRRVDGIMQGWFEGHWVGRLPGEILV
;
A
#
# COMPACT_ATOMS: atom_id res chain seq x y z
N MET A 1 38.98 -14.07 14.44
CA MET A 1 38.37 -13.52 13.21
C MET A 1 37.21 -14.36 12.65
N LEU A 2 37.31 -15.70 12.55
CA LEU A 2 36.23 -16.57 12.03
C LEU A 2 34.93 -16.62 12.88
N ARG A 3 34.92 -16.15 14.13
CA ARG A 3 33.70 -16.03 14.96
C ARG A 3 32.87 -14.77 14.70
N TYR A 4 33.43 -13.73 14.06
CA TYR A 4 32.73 -12.48 13.76
C TYR A 4 32.03 -12.45 12.39
N LEU A 5 32.26 -13.46 11.54
CA LEU A 5 31.64 -13.58 10.21
C LEU A 5 30.44 -14.55 10.18
N ARG A 6 30.17 -15.26 11.27
CA ARG A 6 29.03 -16.19 11.40
C ARG A 6 27.64 -15.55 11.18
N PRO A 7 27.40 -14.24 11.46
CA PRO A 7 26.10 -13.61 11.19
C PRO A 7 25.79 -13.37 9.71
N LEU A 8 26.72 -13.61 8.77
CA LEU A 8 26.53 -13.32 7.34
C LEU A 8 26.24 -14.58 6.50
N THR A 9 26.27 -15.78 7.09
CA THR A 9 26.22 -17.04 6.33
C THR A 9 25.08 -17.99 6.74
N GLU A 10 24.24 -17.64 7.71
CA GLU A 10 23.09 -18.47 8.13
C GLU A 10 21.73 -17.88 7.68
N PRO A 11 20.75 -18.73 7.29
CA PRO A 11 19.44 -18.31 6.79
C PRO A 11 18.71 -17.37 7.76
N PHE A 12 18.04 -16.37 7.20
CA PHE A 12 17.40 -15.26 7.92
C PHE A 12 16.26 -15.66 8.90
N SER A 13 15.79 -16.92 8.90
CA SER A 13 14.60 -17.34 9.67
C SER A 13 14.85 -17.52 11.18
N ASP A 14 16.06 -17.87 11.60
CA ASP A 14 16.29 -18.35 12.98
C ASP A 14 16.71 -17.24 13.96
N ARG A 15 16.68 -15.96 13.54
CA ARG A 15 17.19 -14.80 14.30
C ARG A 15 16.13 -13.92 14.97
N TYR A 16 14.91 -14.40 15.18
CA TYR A 16 13.81 -13.62 15.79
C TYR A 16 13.72 -13.68 17.32
N ARG A 17 14.87 -13.80 18.02
CA ARG A 17 14.93 -13.47 19.45
C ARG A 17 16.11 -12.54 19.71
N GLN A 18 15.75 -11.29 19.98
CA GLN A 18 16.55 -10.23 20.60
C GLN A 18 17.51 -9.41 19.71
N TYR A 19 17.46 -8.10 19.99
CA TYR A 19 18.45 -7.03 19.81
C TYR A 19 18.25 -5.91 18.76
N LEU A 20 18.68 -4.74 19.26
CA LEU A 20 18.51 -3.33 18.91
C LEU A 20 18.78 -2.92 17.45
N PRO A 21 18.14 -1.85 16.94
CA PRO A 21 18.31 -1.38 15.57
C PRO A 21 19.53 -0.47 15.39
N LEU A 22 20.28 -0.70 14.32
CA LEU A 22 21.23 0.26 13.73
C LEU A 22 20.45 1.37 13.00
N ALA A 23 21.02 2.56 12.97
CA ALA A 23 20.48 3.75 12.33
C ALA A 23 20.28 3.53 10.82
N THR A 24 19.10 3.86 10.30
CA THR A 24 18.86 3.98 8.86
C THR A 24 18.30 5.35 8.53
N SER A 25 18.78 5.82 7.39
CA SER A 25 18.97 7.18 6.93
C SER A 25 17.78 7.72 6.14
N THR A 26 17.69 9.05 6.12
CA THR A 26 16.91 9.86 5.17
C THR A 26 17.20 9.48 3.71
N PRO A 27 16.22 9.60 2.79
CA PRO A 27 16.46 9.39 1.38
C PRO A 27 17.13 10.64 0.79
N ARG A 28 18.46 10.65 0.71
CA ARG A 28 19.20 11.53 -0.21
C ARG A 28 19.44 10.77 -1.51
N GLY A 29 18.61 11.04 -2.52
CA GLY A 29 18.93 10.72 -3.91
C GLY A 29 19.79 11.84 -4.48
N SER A 30 21.11 11.64 -4.55
CA SER A 30 22.01 12.52 -5.30
C SER A 30 22.06 12.08 -6.76
N VAL A 31 21.64 12.97 -7.64
CA VAL A 31 21.85 12.93 -9.09
C VAL A 31 23.35 13.04 -9.37
N SER A 32 23.91 12.16 -10.20
CA SER A 32 25.24 12.35 -10.77
C SER A 32 25.07 12.78 -12.24
N SER A 33 25.30 14.06 -12.50
CA SER A 33 25.51 14.59 -13.84
C SER A 33 26.98 14.41 -14.20
N GLN A 34 27.27 13.56 -15.20
CA GLN A 34 28.56 13.58 -15.88
C GLN A 34 28.48 14.66 -16.97
N GLY A 35 29.18 15.77 -16.75
CA GLY A 35 29.46 16.80 -17.73
C GLY A 35 30.97 16.98 -17.88
N SER A 36 31.45 16.76 -19.10
CA SER A 36 32.82 16.90 -19.57
C SER A 36 33.37 18.33 -19.47
N GLY A 37 34.67 18.46 -19.13
CA GLY A 37 35.42 19.71 -19.25
C GLY A 37 36.93 19.50 -19.14
N ASN A 38 37.62 19.69 -20.26
CA ASN A 38 39.08 19.63 -20.42
C ASN A 38 39.79 20.88 -19.86
N SER A 39 41.06 20.68 -19.44
CA SER A 39 42.25 21.56 -19.59
C SER A 39 43.02 21.94 -18.30
N SER A 40 44.13 21.22 -18.09
CA SER A 40 45.54 21.66 -17.88
C SER A 40 45.99 22.55 -16.67
N PRO A 41 47.29 22.47 -16.28
CA PRO A 41 47.75 22.54 -14.88
C PRO A 41 48.75 23.69 -14.58
N CYS A 42 49.02 23.96 -13.29
CA CYS A 42 50.27 24.53 -12.71
C CYS A 42 50.20 24.37 -11.17
N GLU A 43 51.08 23.58 -10.52
CA GLU A 43 52.32 23.99 -9.82
C GLU A 43 52.10 25.15 -8.81
N SER A 44 52.43 25.09 -7.51
CA SER A 44 53.70 24.64 -6.90
C SER A 44 53.58 24.32 -5.39
N THR A 45 54.54 23.52 -4.93
CA THR A 45 54.74 22.80 -3.65
C THR A 45 55.33 23.66 -2.49
N PRO A 46 55.62 23.10 -1.28
CA PRO A 46 55.46 23.70 0.06
C PRO A 46 56.81 24.16 0.69
N PRO A 47 56.93 24.39 2.04
CA PRO A 47 57.43 23.32 2.93
C PRO A 47 56.96 23.45 4.42
N SER A 48 56.77 22.35 5.19
CA SER A 48 57.70 21.61 6.08
C SER A 48 57.39 21.74 7.59
N SER A 49 57.08 20.59 8.17
CA SER A 49 57.21 20.02 9.54
C SER A 49 58.37 20.57 10.42
N PRO A 50 58.58 20.21 11.73
CA PRO A 50 58.19 18.96 12.41
C PRO A 50 57.91 18.98 13.94
N LEU A 51 57.57 17.79 14.45
CA LEU A 51 57.62 17.36 15.86
C LEU A 51 59.06 17.40 16.44
N SER A 52 59.23 17.77 17.72
CA SER A 52 59.87 16.92 18.76
C SER A 52 60.02 17.61 20.15
N SER A 53 59.50 16.91 21.17
CA SER A 53 59.97 16.70 22.56
C SER A 53 61.07 17.53 23.28
N THR A 54 60.69 17.95 24.51
CA THR A 54 61.42 17.97 25.84
C THR A 54 62.49 19.05 26.13
N PRO A 55 62.89 19.31 27.41
CA PRO A 55 62.38 18.92 28.76
C PRO A 55 62.24 20.11 29.76
N PHE A 56 61.67 19.93 30.97
CA PHE A 56 62.33 20.21 32.27
C PHE A 56 61.41 20.15 33.51
N ARG A 57 62.08 19.85 34.64
CA ARG A 57 61.63 19.53 35.99
C ARG A 57 60.91 20.66 36.76
N GLY A 58 59.81 20.29 37.40
CA GLY A 58 59.72 20.18 38.87
C GLY A 58 59.38 21.42 39.69
N LEU A 59 58.21 21.42 40.30
CA LEU A 59 57.99 21.96 41.65
C LEU A 59 56.85 21.20 42.35
N SER A 60 57.22 20.55 43.45
CA SER A 60 56.33 19.91 44.43
C SER A 60 55.55 20.96 45.21
N LYS A 61 54.23 20.78 45.36
CA LYS A 61 53.50 21.11 46.60
C LYS A 61 52.17 20.32 46.65
N LYS A 62 51.95 19.70 47.82
CA LYS A 62 50.88 18.77 48.18
C LYS A 62 49.48 19.38 47.98
N ALA A 63 48.62 18.70 47.22
CA ALA A 63 47.17 18.76 47.38
C ALA A 63 46.59 17.38 47.00
N GLY A 64 46.18 16.60 48.00
CA GLY A 64 45.55 15.30 47.78
C GLY A 64 44.22 15.44 47.04
N PRO A 65 43.83 14.48 46.18
CA PRO A 65 42.54 14.54 45.51
C PRO A 65 41.46 14.27 46.56
N ARG A 66 40.71 15.30 46.95
CA ARG A 66 39.43 15.10 47.64
C ARG A 66 38.53 14.33 46.67
N ARG A 67 38.44 13.00 46.84
CA ARG A 67 37.37 12.18 46.26
C ARG A 67 36.05 12.78 46.74
N ARG A 68 35.45 13.64 45.91
CA ARG A 68 34.12 14.16 46.18
C ARG A 68 33.16 12.98 46.03
N ASN A 69 32.52 12.63 47.13
CA ASN A 69 31.65 11.47 47.24
C ASN A 69 30.53 11.55 46.17
N LEU A 70 30.01 10.40 45.71
CA LEU A 70 28.99 10.31 44.66
C LEU A 70 27.80 11.25 44.92
N ALA A 71 27.46 11.44 46.20
CA ALA A 71 26.44 12.38 46.67
C ALA A 71 26.68 13.85 46.22
N TRP A 72 27.93 14.29 46.09
CA TRP A 72 28.25 15.65 45.62
C TRP A 72 27.94 15.80 44.13
N HIS A 73 28.30 14.81 43.31
CA HIS A 73 27.99 14.81 41.88
C HIS A 73 26.49 14.71 41.63
N ILE A 74 25.77 13.90 42.42
CA ILE A 74 24.30 13.82 42.37
C ILE A 74 23.67 15.16 42.74
N ARG A 75 24.14 15.85 43.80
CA ARG A 75 23.61 17.18 44.17
C ARG A 75 23.85 18.22 43.08
N VAL A 76 25.03 18.22 42.47
CA VAL A 76 25.31 19.13 41.33
C VAL A 76 24.42 18.80 40.14
N LEU A 77 24.20 17.52 39.83
CA LEU A 77 23.31 17.12 38.74
C LEU A 77 21.86 17.53 39.00
N VAL A 78 21.36 17.37 40.23
CA VAL A 78 20.02 17.81 40.63
C VAL A 78 19.89 19.33 40.54
N VAL A 79 20.90 20.08 40.95
CA VAL A 79 20.90 21.54 40.81
C VAL A 79 20.91 21.96 39.34
N LEU A 80 21.70 21.30 38.49
CA LEU A 80 21.73 21.59 37.05
C LEU A 80 20.40 21.23 36.36
N LEU A 81 19.75 20.13 36.75
CA LEU A 81 18.42 19.75 36.27
C LEU A 81 17.34 20.74 36.75
N ALA A 82 17.41 21.18 38.00
CA ALA A 82 16.50 22.19 38.55
C ALA A 82 16.70 23.55 37.85
N LEU A 83 17.95 23.93 37.56
CA LEU A 83 18.26 25.16 36.83
C LEU A 83 17.79 25.07 35.37
N ALA A 84 18.02 23.95 34.70
CA ALA A 84 17.52 23.70 33.34
C ALA A 84 15.99 23.70 33.29
N TYR A 85 15.33 23.10 34.29
CA TYR A 85 13.88 23.13 34.42
C TYR A 85 13.35 24.55 34.69
N ALA A 86 14.02 25.32 35.56
CA ALA A 86 13.63 26.71 35.83
C ALA A 86 13.80 27.60 34.60
N VAL A 87 14.91 27.45 33.88
CA VAL A 87 15.16 28.14 32.60
C VAL A 87 14.11 27.73 31.57
N HIS A 88 13.82 26.44 31.44
CA HIS A 88 12.77 25.93 30.56
C HIS A 88 11.38 26.48 30.94
N ALA A 89 11.02 26.51 32.23
CA ALA A 89 9.73 26.99 32.73
C ALA A 89 9.56 28.52 32.60
N VAL A 90 10.65 29.29 32.68
CA VAL A 90 10.64 30.75 32.50
C VAL A 90 10.67 31.13 31.03
N ILE A 91 11.37 30.37 30.18
CA ILE A 91 11.49 30.64 28.74
C ILE A 91 10.27 30.15 27.96
N LEU A 92 9.62 29.05 28.36
CA LEU A 92 8.43 28.52 27.67
C LEU A 92 7.34 29.57 27.43
N PRO A 93 6.89 30.36 28.42
CA PRO A 93 5.83 31.34 28.20
C PRO A 93 6.23 32.53 27.32
N PHE A 94 7.54 32.76 27.09
CA PHE A 94 8.01 33.79 26.13
C PHE A 94 8.06 33.29 24.69
N PHE A 95 8.26 31.98 24.47
CA PHE A 95 8.18 31.36 23.14
C PHE A 95 6.78 30.78 22.82
N PHE A 96 5.95 30.58 23.85
CA PHE A 96 4.58 30.07 23.78
C PHE A 96 3.67 30.90 24.71
N PRO A 97 3.29 32.14 24.32
CA PRO A 97 2.40 32.97 25.13
C PRO A 97 1.04 32.28 25.37
N PRO A 98 0.38 32.48 26.53
CA PRO A 98 -0.97 31.99 26.76
C PRO A 98 -1.97 32.67 25.81
N SER A 99 -2.98 31.88 25.44
CA SER A 99 -4.08 32.10 24.50
C SER A 99 -4.89 33.40 24.70
N GLY A 100 -4.37 34.53 24.22
CA GLY A 100 -5.18 35.69 23.83
C GLY A 100 -5.63 35.62 22.37
N SER A 101 -4.80 35.04 21.50
CA SER A 101 -5.01 34.97 20.04
C SER A 101 -6.00 33.89 19.58
N THR A 102 -6.32 32.90 20.41
CA THR A 102 -7.15 31.75 19.99
C THR A 102 -8.64 32.07 19.99
N GLU A 103 -9.13 32.94 20.88
CA GLU A 103 -10.56 33.26 20.97
C GLU A 103 -10.99 34.23 19.87
N GLU A 104 -10.13 35.18 19.51
CA GLU A 104 -10.32 36.05 18.34
C GLU A 104 -10.32 35.23 17.05
N ALA A 105 -9.35 34.32 16.87
CA ALA A 105 -9.29 33.42 15.72
C ALA A 105 -10.52 32.47 15.67
N ARG A 106 -10.97 31.96 16.82
CA ARG A 106 -12.20 31.15 16.92
C ARG A 106 -13.43 31.95 16.52
N THR A 107 -13.55 33.20 17.00
CA THR A 107 -14.66 34.09 16.66
C THR A 107 -14.66 34.45 15.17
N ALA A 108 -13.49 34.75 14.60
CA ALA A 108 -13.33 35.01 13.18
C ALA A 108 -13.75 33.78 12.33
N ALA A 109 -13.32 32.58 12.71
CA ALA A 109 -13.72 31.34 12.03
C ALA A 109 -15.23 31.06 12.15
N LEU A 110 -15.83 31.29 13.33
CA LEU A 110 -17.29 31.16 13.52
C LEU A 110 -18.08 32.14 12.65
N ASN A 111 -17.62 33.39 12.56
CA ASN A 111 -18.25 34.40 11.72
C ASN A 111 -18.15 34.04 10.23
N LEU A 112 -16.98 33.58 9.78
CA LEU A 112 -16.78 33.13 8.41
C LEU A 112 -17.63 31.90 8.07
N LEU A 113 -17.71 30.92 8.99
CA LEU A 113 -18.58 29.75 8.82
C LEU A 113 -20.05 30.17 8.72
N ASN A 114 -20.52 31.03 9.61
CA ASN A 114 -21.90 31.53 9.56
C ASN A 114 -22.18 32.26 8.24
N GLN A 115 -21.23 33.04 7.75
CA GLN A 115 -21.33 33.69 6.44
C GLN A 115 -21.43 32.66 5.30
N GLN A 116 -20.55 31.65 5.28
CA GLN A 116 -20.57 30.59 4.27
C GLN A 116 -21.86 29.74 4.28
N LEU A 117 -22.45 29.52 5.46
CA LEU A 117 -23.70 28.77 5.60
C LEU A 117 -24.95 29.60 5.25
N THR A 118 -24.91 30.92 5.45
CA THR A 118 -26.06 31.82 5.21
C THR A 118 -26.12 32.37 3.79
N THR A 119 -25.00 32.39 3.07
CA THR A 119 -24.95 32.81 1.65
C THR A 119 -24.82 31.59 0.75
N SER A 120 -25.83 31.32 -0.09
CA SER A 120 -25.83 30.23 -1.10
C SER A 120 -24.84 30.44 -2.25
N SER A 121 -23.92 31.38 -2.09
CA SER A 121 -22.99 31.86 -3.10
C SER A 121 -21.97 32.75 -2.40
N TYR A 122 -21.19 32.19 -1.47
CA TYR A 122 -19.94 32.84 -1.11
C TYR A 122 -18.93 32.51 -2.21
N PRO A 123 -18.49 33.48 -3.03
CA PRO A 123 -17.28 33.27 -3.79
C PRO A 123 -16.18 33.08 -2.74
N GLN A 124 -15.67 31.85 -2.60
CA GLN A 124 -14.27 31.77 -2.23
C GLN A 124 -13.56 32.54 -3.33
N ALA A 125 -13.00 33.69 -2.98
CA ALA A 125 -12.12 34.38 -3.91
C ALA A 125 -11.09 33.32 -4.34
N PRO A 126 -10.98 32.99 -5.65
CA PRO A 126 -9.84 32.21 -6.09
C PRO A 126 -8.60 32.97 -5.63
N PHE A 127 -7.56 32.20 -5.28
CA PHE A 127 -6.23 32.67 -4.92
C PHE A 127 -5.97 34.14 -5.29
N SER A 128 -5.93 35.01 -4.28
CA SER A 128 -5.61 36.44 -4.37
C SER A 128 -6.58 37.34 -5.15
N SER A 129 -7.77 37.63 -4.63
CA SER A 129 -8.38 38.96 -4.91
C SER A 129 -9.32 39.45 -3.81
N ILE A 130 -8.79 40.26 -2.89
CA ILE A 130 -9.61 41.10 -2.00
C ILE A 130 -10.25 42.29 -2.77
N ASN A 131 -9.97 42.45 -4.08
CA ASN A 131 -10.35 43.63 -4.86
C ASN A 131 -11.26 43.38 -6.10
N SER A 132 -11.92 42.23 -6.24
CA SER A 132 -12.89 42.07 -7.33
C SER A 132 -14.19 42.84 -7.03
N THR A 133 -14.50 43.84 -7.86
CA THR A 133 -15.72 44.67 -7.80
C THR A 133 -16.85 44.14 -8.71
N TYR A 134 -16.68 42.95 -9.28
CA TYR A 134 -17.68 42.35 -10.17
C TYR A 134 -18.57 41.36 -9.39
N PRO A 135 -19.90 41.39 -9.60
CA PRO A 135 -20.79 40.40 -9.01
C PRO A 135 -20.45 38.99 -9.52
N PRO A 136 -20.53 37.96 -8.68
CA PRO A 136 -20.25 36.58 -9.11
C PRO A 136 -21.22 36.16 -10.22
N PRO A 137 -20.78 35.35 -11.20
CA PRO A 137 -21.62 34.88 -12.29
C PRO A 137 -22.83 34.11 -11.74
N ALA A 138 -23.95 34.17 -12.45
CA ALA A 138 -25.24 33.54 -12.08
C ALA A 138 -25.20 31.99 -11.97
N THR A 139 -24.03 31.38 -12.15
CA THR A 139 -23.76 29.93 -12.13
C THR A 139 -22.78 29.50 -11.03
N ALA A 140 -22.50 30.35 -10.03
CA ALA A 140 -21.60 30.03 -8.92
C ALA A 140 -22.06 28.79 -8.12
N ALA A 141 -21.11 28.09 -7.48
CA ALA A 141 -21.41 26.94 -6.62
C ALA A 141 -22.46 27.29 -5.58
N HIS A 142 -23.51 26.47 -5.46
CA HIS A 142 -24.63 26.70 -4.55
C HIS A 142 -24.21 26.74 -3.07
N SER A 143 -23.06 26.17 -2.72
CA SER A 143 -22.42 26.21 -1.40
C SER A 143 -21.10 25.43 -1.44
N VAL A 144 -20.10 25.82 -0.64
CA VAL A 144 -18.88 25.03 -0.35
C VAL A 144 -19.10 23.99 0.77
N HIS A 145 -20.32 23.95 1.30
CA HIS A 145 -20.74 23.01 2.34
C HIS A 145 -22.03 22.29 1.98
N ARG A 146 -22.08 20.98 2.26
CA ARG A 146 -23.31 20.19 2.29
C ARG A 146 -23.72 19.97 3.74
N LEU A 147 -24.89 20.48 4.13
CA LEU A 147 -25.49 20.22 5.43
C LEU A 147 -26.29 18.91 5.39
N PHE A 148 -26.09 18.05 6.38
CA PHE A 148 -26.85 16.81 6.52
C PHE A 148 -26.95 16.36 7.97
N HIS A 149 -27.98 15.58 8.29
CA HIS A 149 -28.08 14.95 9.60
C HIS A 149 -27.15 13.74 9.70
N ASP A 150 -26.44 13.63 10.81
CA ASP A 150 -25.62 12.47 11.16
C ASP A 150 -26.51 11.24 11.36
N ALA A 151 -26.69 10.46 10.30
CA ALA A 151 -27.33 9.17 10.32
C ALA A 151 -26.28 8.07 10.42
N SER A 152 -26.44 7.16 11.37
CA SER A 152 -25.53 6.02 11.53
C SER A 152 -25.61 5.11 10.30
N PRO A 153 -24.52 4.90 9.54
CA PRO A 153 -24.52 4.10 8.32
C PRO A 153 -24.50 2.59 8.59
N GLY A 154 -24.59 2.18 9.86
CA GLY A 154 -24.64 0.80 10.30
C GLY A 154 -23.28 0.09 10.25
N VAL A 155 -23.33 -1.24 10.33
CA VAL A 155 -22.17 -2.11 10.29
C VAL A 155 -21.83 -2.48 8.85
N ALA A 156 -20.53 -2.64 8.53
CA ALA A 156 -20.13 -3.14 7.22
C ALA A 156 -20.43 -4.65 7.07
N SER A 157 -20.94 -5.04 5.89
CA SER A 157 -21.28 -6.44 5.59
C SER A 157 -20.04 -7.33 5.48
N ARG A 158 -20.16 -8.59 5.93
CA ARG A 158 -19.14 -9.64 5.74
C ARG A 158 -19.31 -10.44 4.45
N ASP A 159 -20.26 -10.06 3.60
CA ASP A 159 -20.48 -10.76 2.34
C ASP A 159 -19.27 -10.60 1.42
N VAL A 160 -18.80 -11.72 0.89
CA VAL A 160 -17.71 -11.76 -0.08
C VAL A 160 -18.25 -11.32 -1.43
N LEU A 161 -17.64 -10.26 -1.97
CA LEU A 161 -18.01 -9.70 -3.25
C LEU A 161 -17.40 -10.52 -4.40
N PRO A 162 -18.15 -10.77 -5.49
CA PRO A 162 -17.60 -11.36 -6.69
C PRO A 162 -16.60 -10.41 -7.37
N ILE A 163 -15.77 -10.93 -8.26
CA ILE A 163 -15.00 -10.14 -9.23
C ILE A 163 -15.67 -10.34 -10.58
N ARG A 164 -16.43 -9.33 -11.04
CA ARG A 164 -17.35 -9.41 -12.19
C ARG A 164 -16.64 -9.87 -13.46
N ALA A 165 -15.42 -9.38 -13.72
CA ALA A 165 -14.64 -9.78 -14.88
C ALA A 165 -14.26 -11.28 -14.85
N TYR A 166 -14.10 -11.88 -13.67
CA TYR A 166 -13.75 -13.29 -13.55
C TYR A 166 -14.96 -14.21 -13.73
N ASP A 167 -16.16 -13.75 -13.34
CA ASP A 167 -17.40 -14.51 -13.57
C ASP A 167 -17.77 -14.62 -15.06
N ALA A 168 -17.24 -13.73 -15.91
CA ALA A 168 -17.44 -13.82 -17.36
C ALA A 168 -16.69 -15.00 -18.01
N LEU A 169 -15.60 -15.48 -17.39
CA LEU A 169 -14.80 -16.58 -17.92
C LEU A 169 -15.53 -17.90 -17.66
N SER A 170 -15.68 -18.75 -18.67
CA SER A 170 -16.25 -20.09 -18.52
C SER A 170 -15.28 -21.04 -17.81
N ASP A 171 -15.78 -22.17 -17.30
CA ASP A 171 -14.93 -23.20 -16.67
C ASP A 171 -13.91 -23.81 -17.65
N ALA A 172 -14.30 -23.95 -18.92
CA ALA A 172 -13.39 -24.37 -19.97
C ALA A 172 -12.32 -23.29 -20.28
N CYS A 173 -12.70 -22.01 -20.22
CA CYS A 173 -11.75 -20.93 -20.42
C CYS A 173 -10.74 -20.83 -19.28
N ILE A 174 -11.14 -20.92 -18.01
CA ILE A 174 -10.17 -20.86 -16.90
C ILE A 174 -9.22 -22.05 -16.92
N GLU A 175 -9.64 -23.22 -17.40
CA GLU A 175 -8.73 -24.35 -17.59
C GLU A 175 -7.65 -23.99 -18.63
N GLN A 176 -8.01 -23.40 -19.77
CA GLN A 176 -7.03 -22.97 -20.76
C GLN A 176 -6.16 -21.81 -20.27
N TRP A 177 -6.76 -20.75 -19.73
CA TRP A 177 -6.06 -19.54 -19.34
C TRP A 177 -5.30 -19.67 -18.02
N ILE A 178 -5.95 -20.06 -16.94
CA ILE A 178 -5.31 -20.07 -15.62
C ILE A 178 -4.41 -21.30 -15.46
N VAL A 179 -4.88 -22.48 -15.89
CA VAL A 179 -4.16 -23.73 -15.65
C VAL A 179 -3.02 -23.94 -16.65
N HIS A 180 -3.24 -23.59 -17.92
CA HIS A 180 -2.26 -23.80 -18.99
C HIS A 180 -1.59 -22.52 -19.49
N HIS A 181 -2.05 -21.35 -19.05
CA HIS A 181 -1.54 -20.04 -19.50
C HIS A 181 -1.66 -19.86 -21.01
N ARG A 182 -2.82 -20.23 -21.57
CA ARG A 182 -3.11 -20.11 -22.99
C ARG A 182 -4.49 -19.51 -23.21
N TRP A 183 -4.55 -18.37 -23.86
CA TRP A 183 -5.81 -17.80 -24.35
C TRP A 183 -6.24 -18.58 -25.62
N GLY A 184 -7.03 -19.64 -25.40
CA GLY A 184 -7.49 -20.55 -26.44
C GLY A 184 -8.96 -20.39 -26.82
N ASP A 185 -9.45 -21.32 -27.64
CA ASP A 185 -10.80 -21.24 -28.23
C ASP A 185 -11.93 -21.21 -27.18
N ALA A 186 -11.73 -21.78 -25.99
CA ALA A 186 -12.74 -21.77 -24.93
C ALA A 186 -12.94 -20.37 -24.32
N CYS A 187 -11.97 -19.48 -24.50
CA CYS A 187 -12.03 -18.08 -24.07
C CYS A 187 -12.50 -17.13 -25.18
N ARG A 188 -12.84 -17.66 -26.35
CA ARG A 188 -13.29 -16.84 -27.47
C ARG A 188 -14.62 -16.16 -27.12
N ASN A 189 -14.75 -14.89 -27.46
CA ASN A 189 -15.94 -14.07 -27.20
C ASN A 189 -16.28 -13.89 -25.72
N THR A 190 -15.34 -14.12 -24.79
CA THR A 190 -15.53 -13.73 -23.39
C THR A 190 -15.63 -12.20 -23.31
N ASP A 191 -16.72 -11.70 -22.74
CA ASP A 191 -16.89 -10.27 -22.47
C ASP A 191 -16.16 -9.88 -21.18
N LEU A 192 -15.02 -9.21 -21.32
CA LEU A 192 -14.22 -8.71 -20.20
C LEU A 192 -14.48 -7.23 -19.87
N SER A 193 -15.51 -6.60 -20.47
CA SER A 193 -15.79 -5.16 -20.35
C SER A 193 -15.91 -4.68 -18.90
N ALA A 194 -16.44 -5.51 -17.99
CA ALA A 194 -16.53 -5.22 -16.56
C ALA A 194 -15.17 -4.99 -15.87
N GLY A 195 -14.08 -5.55 -16.42
CA GLY A 195 -12.71 -5.36 -15.93
C GLY A 195 -11.92 -4.27 -16.66
N LEU A 196 -12.54 -3.60 -17.64
CA LEU A 196 -11.92 -2.54 -18.46
C LEU A 196 -12.35 -1.13 -18.03
N LYS A 197 -12.91 -1.01 -16.83
CA LYS A 197 -13.26 0.27 -16.21
C LYS A 197 -12.66 0.39 -14.82
N ILE A 198 -12.33 1.60 -14.41
CA ILE A 198 -11.82 1.92 -13.08
C ILE A 198 -12.67 2.99 -12.41
N ASP A 199 -12.83 2.90 -11.10
CA ASP A 199 -13.30 4.03 -10.30
C ASP A 199 -12.08 4.73 -9.69
N ALA A 200 -12.00 6.04 -9.89
CA ALA A 200 -10.93 6.86 -9.31
C ALA A 200 -11.42 7.47 -8.01
N VAL A 201 -10.59 7.44 -6.96
CA VAL A 201 -10.97 7.82 -5.59
C VAL A 201 -9.92 8.76 -5.02
N TRP A 202 -10.31 9.98 -4.68
CA TRP A 202 -9.46 10.99 -4.05
C TRP A 202 -9.78 11.13 -2.57
N ALA A 203 -8.77 11.06 -1.71
CA ALA A 203 -8.90 11.63 -0.37
C ALA A 203 -8.61 13.13 -0.47
N TRP A 204 -9.51 13.96 0.06
CA TRP A 204 -9.36 15.41 -0.02
C TRP A 204 -9.85 16.09 1.26
N VAL A 205 -9.16 17.17 1.62
CA VAL A 205 -9.53 18.06 2.72
C VAL A 205 -9.09 19.47 2.38
N ASN A 206 -9.93 20.46 2.67
CA ASN A 206 -9.51 21.87 2.66
C ASN A 206 -9.35 22.32 4.11
N GLY A 207 -8.14 22.64 4.57
CA GLY A 207 -7.96 23.11 5.96
C GLY A 207 -7.85 24.59 6.16
N SER A 208 -8.14 25.38 5.13
CA SER A 208 -8.54 26.78 5.29
C SER A 208 -10.04 26.92 5.62
N ASP A 209 -10.81 25.83 5.52
CA ASP A 209 -12.23 25.79 5.87
C ASP A 209 -12.46 26.10 7.37
N PRO A 210 -13.33 27.08 7.70
CA PRO A 210 -13.57 27.45 9.09
C PRO A 210 -14.21 26.34 9.94
N ALA A 211 -15.07 25.48 9.39
CA ALA A 211 -15.61 24.32 10.11
C ALA A 211 -14.50 23.33 10.47
N GLN A 212 -13.56 23.10 9.54
CA GLN A 212 -12.40 22.24 9.76
C GLN A 212 -11.49 22.82 10.85
N VAL A 213 -11.17 24.10 10.78
CA VAL A 213 -10.33 24.81 11.77
C VAL A 213 -10.95 24.73 13.17
N LEU A 214 -12.25 25.00 13.29
CA LEU A 214 -12.99 24.93 14.56
C LEU A 214 -13.01 23.52 15.12
N ALA A 215 -13.31 22.51 14.30
CA ALA A 215 -13.34 21.12 14.72
C ALA A 215 -11.92 20.64 15.13
N ARG A 216 -10.89 20.96 14.34
CA ARG A 216 -9.51 20.57 14.62
C ARG A 216 -9.04 21.13 15.96
N ASN A 217 -9.37 22.38 16.26
CA ASN A 217 -9.04 23.00 17.55
C ASN A 217 -9.81 22.38 18.71
N THR A 218 -11.08 22.02 18.49
CA THR A 218 -11.93 21.39 19.52
C THR A 218 -11.48 19.97 19.87
N TYR A 219 -11.09 19.18 18.88
CA TYR A 219 -10.69 17.77 19.06
C TYR A 219 -9.18 17.57 19.21
N ARG A 220 -8.39 18.66 19.27
CA ARG A 220 -6.93 18.58 19.39
C ARG A 220 -6.55 17.80 20.66
N PRO A 221 -5.73 16.74 20.56
CA PRO A 221 -5.34 15.96 21.72
C PRO A 221 -4.43 16.76 22.64
N SER A 222 -4.42 16.38 23.93
CA SER A 222 -3.61 17.03 24.96
C SER A 222 -2.12 16.72 24.85
N SER A 223 -1.75 15.61 24.20
CA SER A 223 -0.35 15.30 23.93
C SER A 223 0.25 16.23 22.88
N SER A 224 1.54 16.52 23.02
CA SER A 224 2.31 17.25 22.01
C SER A 224 2.38 16.41 20.73
N ILE A 225 1.42 16.59 19.85
CA ILE A 225 1.57 16.18 18.46
C ILE A 225 2.31 17.33 17.79
N ASN A 226 3.34 17.01 16.99
CA ASN A 226 3.76 17.93 15.95
C ASN A 226 2.56 17.96 14.98
N VAL A 227 1.56 18.79 15.29
CA VAL A 227 0.41 19.08 14.42
C VAL A 227 1.00 19.88 13.27
N ASP A 228 1.83 19.19 12.49
CA ASP A 228 2.87 19.80 11.70
C ASP A 228 2.22 20.40 10.46
N ALA A 229 2.41 21.72 10.37
CA ALA A 229 2.10 22.63 9.28
C ALA A 229 0.62 22.91 8.98
N GLN A 230 0.19 24.16 9.21
CA GLN A 230 -0.93 24.79 8.47
C GLN A 230 -0.80 24.58 6.95
N HIS A 231 0.42 24.39 6.44
CA HIS A 231 0.72 24.10 5.04
C HIS A 231 0.11 22.78 4.53
N ARG A 232 -0.01 21.71 5.34
CA ARG A 232 -0.60 20.40 4.93
C ARG A 232 -2.10 20.42 4.64
N TYR A 233 -2.71 21.59 4.77
CA TYR A 233 -4.13 21.76 4.52
C TYR A 233 -4.41 23.04 3.70
N ALA A 234 -3.37 23.63 3.12
CA ALA A 234 -3.54 24.63 2.09
C ALA A 234 -3.95 23.90 0.80
N ASP A 235 -5.00 24.36 0.14
CA ASP A 235 -5.52 23.74 -1.09
C ASP A 235 -4.98 24.54 -2.28
N HIS A 236 -3.99 24.01 -3.02
CA HIS A 236 -3.36 24.72 -4.15
C HIS A 236 -4.03 24.42 -5.50
N ASN A 237 -5.34 24.13 -5.49
CA ASN A 237 -6.09 23.57 -6.63
C ASN A 237 -5.59 22.21 -7.11
N GLU A 238 -4.81 21.51 -6.28
CA GLU A 238 -4.23 20.22 -6.62
C GLU A 238 -5.31 19.20 -6.94
N LEU A 239 -6.41 19.16 -6.16
CA LEU A 239 -7.52 18.26 -6.43
C LEU A 239 -8.11 18.46 -7.84
N LEU A 240 -8.38 19.71 -8.24
CA LEU A 240 -8.95 20.02 -9.54
C LEU A 240 -8.06 19.49 -10.67
N TYR A 241 -6.77 19.83 -10.62
CA TYR A 241 -5.83 19.47 -11.67
C TYR A 241 -5.41 18.00 -11.62
N SER A 242 -5.37 17.39 -10.45
CA SER A 242 -5.22 15.94 -10.28
C SER A 242 -6.36 15.20 -10.97
N MET A 243 -7.60 15.60 -10.71
CA MET A 243 -8.79 15.02 -11.35
C MET A 243 -8.79 15.25 -12.86
N ARG A 244 -8.47 16.46 -13.35
CA ARG A 244 -8.32 16.74 -14.78
C ARG A 244 -7.24 15.87 -15.42
N SER A 245 -6.11 15.66 -14.75
CA SER A 245 -5.02 14.83 -15.25
C SER A 245 -5.43 13.37 -15.46
N VAL A 246 -6.20 12.80 -14.52
CA VAL A 246 -6.76 11.44 -14.64
C VAL A 246 -7.82 11.39 -15.74
N TYR A 247 -8.72 12.37 -15.78
CA TYR A 247 -9.77 12.46 -16.79
C TYR A 247 -9.20 12.55 -18.21
N GLN A 248 -8.18 13.38 -18.42
CA GLN A 248 -7.46 13.50 -19.69
C GLN A 248 -6.66 12.24 -20.06
N SER A 249 -6.05 11.57 -19.07
CA SER A 249 -5.23 10.37 -19.31
C SER A 249 -6.04 9.16 -19.75
N PHE A 250 -7.19 8.91 -19.10
CA PHE A 250 -7.99 7.70 -19.34
C PHE A 250 -9.22 7.94 -20.22
N GLY A 251 -9.82 9.13 -20.15
CA GLY A 251 -11.04 9.48 -20.89
C GLY A 251 -12.31 8.78 -20.37
N VAL A 252 -13.45 9.19 -20.94
CA VAL A 252 -14.81 8.80 -20.48
C VAL A 252 -15.10 7.30 -20.63
N GLY A 253 -14.48 6.61 -21.59
CA GLY A 253 -14.74 5.20 -21.84
C GLY A 253 -14.16 4.24 -20.79
N LYS A 254 -13.07 4.66 -20.12
CA LYS A 254 -12.29 3.85 -19.18
C LYS A 254 -12.56 4.23 -17.71
N LEU A 255 -12.99 5.46 -17.46
CA LEU A 255 -13.39 5.92 -16.13
C LEU A 255 -14.86 5.57 -15.89
N GLY A 256 -15.13 4.86 -14.79
CA GLY A 256 -16.47 4.59 -14.28
C GLY A 256 -16.99 5.80 -13.53
N LYS A 257 -16.69 5.89 -12.24
CA LYS A 257 -17.00 7.03 -11.38
C LYS A 257 -15.75 7.65 -10.78
N MET A 258 -15.83 8.95 -10.50
CA MET A 258 -14.83 9.70 -9.76
C MET A 258 -15.38 10.03 -8.38
N HIS A 259 -14.73 9.55 -7.32
CA HIS A 259 -15.18 9.69 -5.94
C HIS A 259 -14.27 10.66 -5.19
N VAL A 260 -14.83 11.71 -4.61
CA VAL A 260 -14.12 12.61 -3.70
C VAL A 260 -14.52 12.27 -2.27
N MET A 261 -13.56 11.80 -1.49
CA MET A 261 -13.73 11.40 -0.09
C MET A 261 -13.38 12.61 0.79
N ALA A 262 -14.40 13.40 1.12
CA ALA A 262 -14.30 14.64 1.88
C ALA A 262 -14.58 14.41 3.38
N SER A 263 -14.11 15.32 4.21
CA SER A 263 -14.44 15.33 5.64
C SER A 263 -15.76 16.05 5.93
N ALA A 264 -16.43 15.66 7.01
CA ALA A 264 -17.53 16.42 7.60
C ALA A 264 -17.34 16.70 9.09
N TYR A 265 -17.84 17.86 9.52
CA TYR A 265 -17.63 18.37 10.88
C TYR A 265 -18.95 18.64 11.60
N PRO A 266 -19.07 18.37 12.90
CA PRO A 266 -20.27 18.72 13.64
C PRO A 266 -20.46 20.25 13.67
N LEU A 267 -21.69 20.70 13.44
CA LEU A 267 -22.04 22.11 13.54
C LEU A 267 -21.84 22.59 14.99
N PRO A 268 -21.20 23.76 15.24
CA PRO A 268 -21.04 24.30 16.59
C PRO A 268 -22.37 24.59 17.28
N GLU A 269 -22.48 24.31 18.60
CA GLU A 269 -23.69 24.23 19.45
C GLU A 269 -24.71 25.41 19.43
N ARG A 270 -24.49 26.50 18.67
CA ARG A 270 -25.42 27.64 18.60
C ARG A 270 -26.62 27.45 17.67
N MET A 271 -26.79 26.29 17.02
CA MET A 271 -27.87 26.03 16.07
C MET A 271 -28.52 24.67 16.34
N GLU A 272 -29.85 24.65 16.46
CA GLU A 272 -30.72 23.69 17.19
C GLU A 272 -30.66 22.16 16.88
N LEU A 273 -31.25 21.41 17.82
CA LEU A 273 -31.77 20.02 17.84
C LEU A 273 -31.45 19.11 16.63
N GLY A 274 -30.34 18.39 16.74
CA GLY A 274 -29.94 17.28 15.87
C GLY A 274 -28.43 17.30 15.66
N ARG A 275 -27.77 16.14 15.52
CA ARG A 275 -26.34 16.10 15.13
C ARG A 275 -26.24 16.47 13.65
N VAL A 276 -26.22 17.77 13.34
CA VAL A 276 -26.03 18.26 11.96
C VAL A 276 -24.54 18.31 11.66
N MET A 277 -24.17 17.81 10.49
CA MET A 277 -22.80 17.79 9.96
C MET A 277 -22.67 18.79 8.82
N VAL A 278 -21.52 19.45 8.77
CA VAL A 278 -21.07 20.35 7.71
C VAL A 278 -20.01 19.62 6.90
N GLY A 279 -20.41 19.08 5.75
CA GLY A 279 -19.54 18.37 4.83
C GLY A 279 -18.85 19.31 3.84
N GLN A 280 -17.55 19.11 3.58
CA GLN A 280 -16.80 19.94 2.63
C GLN A 280 -17.14 19.59 1.18
N VAL A 281 -17.29 20.63 0.36
CA VAL A 281 -17.49 20.51 -1.09
C VAL A 281 -16.43 21.34 -1.81
N PRO A 282 -15.72 20.79 -2.81
CA PRO A 282 -14.79 21.58 -3.62
C PRO A 282 -15.51 22.77 -4.27
N TYR A 283 -14.95 23.97 -4.12
CA TYR A 283 -15.63 25.21 -4.53
C TYR A 283 -15.91 25.30 -6.03
N TRP A 284 -15.14 24.59 -6.85
CA TRP A 284 -15.27 24.54 -8.31
C TRP A 284 -16.26 23.48 -8.79
N LEU A 285 -16.81 22.63 -7.90
CA LEU A 285 -17.65 21.48 -8.27
C LEU A 285 -19.13 21.75 -8.01
N ASN A 286 -19.97 21.52 -9.02
CA ASN A 286 -21.42 21.50 -8.86
C ASN A 286 -21.94 20.10 -8.47
N VAL A 287 -22.19 19.88 -7.18
CA VAL A 287 -22.64 18.57 -6.64
C VAL A 287 -24.12 18.26 -6.96
N SER A 288 -24.89 19.23 -7.45
CA SER A 288 -26.32 19.03 -7.76
C SER A 288 -26.58 18.22 -9.03
N GLN A 289 -25.54 17.94 -9.82
CA GLN A 289 -25.64 17.16 -11.06
C GLN A 289 -25.20 15.70 -10.83
N GLU A 290 -26.12 14.83 -10.44
CA GLU A 290 -25.87 13.38 -10.33
C GLU A 290 -25.33 12.75 -11.64
N GLU A 291 -25.60 13.40 -12.78
CA GLU A 291 -25.16 12.96 -14.12
C GLU A 291 -23.68 13.21 -14.43
N ALA A 292 -22.95 13.98 -13.60
CA ALA A 292 -21.56 14.38 -13.87
C ALA A 292 -20.52 13.27 -13.63
N GLY A 293 -20.89 12.12 -13.06
CA GLY A 293 -19.95 11.04 -12.76
C GLY A 293 -18.92 11.35 -11.66
N ILE A 294 -19.01 12.52 -11.02
CA ILE A 294 -18.27 12.90 -9.81
C ILE A 294 -19.19 12.81 -8.60
N GLU A 295 -18.77 12.09 -7.56
CA GLU A 295 -19.54 11.92 -6.33
C GLU A 295 -18.73 12.34 -5.11
N VAL A 296 -19.27 13.27 -4.31
CA VAL A 296 -18.67 13.67 -3.03
C VAL A 296 -19.26 12.85 -1.89
N HIS A 297 -18.41 12.16 -1.15
CA HIS A 297 -18.75 11.30 -0.02
C HIS A 297 -18.12 11.86 1.25
N HIS A 298 -18.90 11.98 2.32
CA HIS A 298 -18.39 12.47 3.60
C HIS A 298 -18.07 11.32 4.55
N ASP A 299 -16.94 11.40 5.27
CA ASP A 299 -16.51 10.41 6.26
C ASP A 299 -17.63 9.93 7.19
N ALA A 300 -18.47 10.86 7.67
CA ALA A 300 -19.64 10.55 8.50
C ALA A 300 -20.67 9.61 7.82
N GLU A 301 -20.84 9.67 6.49
CA GLU A 301 -21.82 8.89 5.73
C GLU A 301 -21.35 7.47 5.39
N TYR A 302 -20.03 7.21 5.29
CA TYR A 302 -19.51 5.91 4.84
C TYR A 302 -18.59 5.19 5.84
N PHE A 303 -18.12 5.82 6.92
CA PHE A 303 -17.34 5.14 7.95
C PHE A 303 -18.21 4.09 8.66
N ARG A 304 -17.87 2.81 8.48
CA ARG A 304 -18.59 1.66 9.04
C ARG A 304 -17.60 0.66 9.62
N PRO A 305 -17.75 0.27 10.90
CA PRO A 305 -16.88 -0.74 11.48
C PRO A 305 -17.17 -2.10 10.81
N MET A 306 -16.11 -2.87 10.55
CA MET A 306 -16.27 -4.23 10.04
C MET A 306 -16.83 -5.15 11.13
N GLN A 307 -17.90 -5.87 10.80
CA GLN A 307 -18.51 -6.86 11.69
C GLN A 307 -17.49 -7.92 12.13
N ARG A 308 -17.53 -8.31 13.40
CA ARG A 308 -16.69 -9.38 13.97
C ARG A 308 -17.46 -10.70 14.02
N SER A 309 -16.78 -11.81 13.78
CA SER A 309 -17.41 -13.14 13.75
C SER A 309 -17.90 -13.62 15.13
N GLU A 310 -17.15 -13.31 16.18
CA GLU A 310 -17.42 -13.82 17.55
C GLU A 310 -18.32 -12.90 18.37
N HIS A 311 -18.42 -11.62 17.99
CA HIS A 311 -19.20 -10.60 18.69
C HIS A 311 -19.86 -9.64 17.70
N PRO A 312 -21.12 -9.92 17.29
CA PRO A 312 -21.87 -9.03 16.43
C PRO A 312 -22.00 -7.63 17.02
N LEU A 313 -21.73 -6.60 16.22
CA LEU A 313 -21.87 -5.22 16.65
C LEU A 313 -23.35 -4.81 16.66
N SER A 314 -23.83 -4.30 17.79
CA SER A 314 -25.15 -3.65 17.89
C SER A 314 -25.11 -2.22 17.34
N SER A 315 -26.28 -1.63 17.09
CA SER A 315 -26.35 -0.20 16.70
C SER A 315 -25.72 0.71 17.76
N GLN A 316 -25.86 0.38 19.05
CA GLN A 316 -25.25 1.12 20.14
C GLN A 316 -23.70 1.03 20.09
N ASP A 317 -23.15 -0.13 19.74
CA ASP A 317 -21.70 -0.30 19.57
C ASP A 317 -21.16 0.54 18.41
N VAL A 318 -21.92 0.60 17.31
CA VAL A 318 -21.58 1.43 16.15
C VAL A 318 -21.58 2.90 16.55
N ASP A 319 -22.63 3.39 17.23
CA ASP A 319 -22.71 4.78 17.65
C ASP A 319 -21.61 5.16 18.66
N ALA A 320 -21.25 4.24 19.56
CA ALA A 320 -20.13 4.40 20.49
C ALA A 320 -18.75 4.36 19.81
N TRP A 321 -18.61 3.65 18.69
CA TRP A 321 -17.40 3.70 17.86
C TRP A 321 -17.33 4.99 17.04
N ARG A 322 -18.47 5.44 16.47
CA ARG A 322 -18.58 6.68 15.70
C ARG A 322 -18.23 7.90 16.54
N SER A 323 -18.74 8.00 17.77
CA SER A 323 -18.43 9.10 18.69
C SER A 323 -16.95 9.22 19.05
N ARG A 324 -16.19 8.11 18.97
CA ARG A 324 -14.74 8.11 19.16
C ARG A 324 -13.95 8.40 17.89
N THR A 325 -14.55 8.16 16.73
CA THR A 325 -13.92 8.24 15.41
C THR A 325 -14.11 9.60 14.73
N LEU A 326 -15.32 10.18 14.78
CA LEU A 326 -15.73 11.35 13.99
C LEU A 326 -15.81 12.64 14.81
N PRO A 327 -15.40 13.81 14.28
CA PRO A 327 -14.74 14.00 12.97
C PRO A 327 -13.31 13.41 12.93
N ASN A 328 -12.84 13.09 11.72
CA ASN A 328 -11.51 12.52 11.52
C ASN A 328 -10.67 13.40 10.57
N PHE A 329 -9.38 13.57 10.88
CA PHE A 329 -8.40 14.40 10.14
C PHE A 329 -7.20 13.57 9.64
N ASN A 330 -7.33 12.24 9.64
CA ASN A 330 -6.26 11.31 9.34
C ASN A 330 -6.54 10.59 8.02
N SER A 331 -5.73 10.84 6.99
CA SER A 331 -5.90 10.16 5.70
C SER A 331 -5.82 8.63 5.81
N LEU A 332 -5.05 8.08 6.76
CA LEU A 332 -4.98 6.64 6.98
C LEU A 332 -6.33 6.07 7.44
N ALA A 333 -7.14 6.87 8.15
CA ALA A 333 -8.50 6.50 8.52
C ALA A 333 -9.41 6.45 7.29
N VAL A 334 -9.34 7.47 6.42
CA VAL A 334 -10.07 7.51 5.14
C VAL A 334 -9.71 6.31 4.27
N GLU A 335 -8.42 6.08 4.03
CA GLU A 335 -7.91 4.92 3.29
C GLU A 335 -8.45 3.60 3.87
N SER A 336 -8.41 3.45 5.21
CA SER A 336 -8.90 2.25 5.88
C SER A 336 -10.42 2.05 5.78
N GLN A 337 -11.19 3.00 5.29
CA GLN A 337 -12.64 2.89 5.17
C GLN A 337 -13.14 2.82 3.71
N LEU A 338 -12.24 2.87 2.72
CA LEU A 338 -12.64 2.79 1.30
C LEU A 338 -13.24 1.43 0.90
N PHE A 339 -13.15 0.39 1.73
CA PHE A 339 -13.89 -0.85 1.48
C PHE A 339 -15.42 -0.67 1.63
N ASN A 340 -15.84 0.44 2.24
CA ASN A 340 -17.23 0.87 2.35
C ASN A 340 -17.63 1.87 1.25
N LEU A 341 -16.84 2.02 0.18
CA LEU A 341 -17.10 2.98 -0.89
C LEU A 341 -18.56 2.85 -1.39
N PRO A 342 -19.39 3.89 -1.22
CA PRO A 342 -20.78 3.83 -1.66
C PRO A 342 -20.88 3.84 -3.19
N ARG A 343 -21.80 3.05 -3.74
CA ARG A 343 -22.22 3.10 -5.15
C ARG A 343 -21.06 2.96 -6.17
N ALA A 344 -20.02 2.20 -5.83
CA ALA A 344 -18.93 1.85 -6.73
C ALA A 344 -19.47 1.23 -8.03
N SER A 345 -18.99 1.74 -9.17
CA SER A 345 -19.37 1.27 -10.50
C SER A 345 -18.43 0.18 -11.01
N SER A 346 -17.17 0.18 -10.57
CA SER A 346 -16.13 -0.80 -10.92
C SER A 346 -15.66 -1.61 -9.70
N ASP A 347 -15.16 -2.82 -9.96
CA ASP A 347 -14.47 -3.63 -8.94
C ASP A 347 -13.02 -3.14 -8.73
N GLN A 348 -12.54 -2.26 -9.59
CA GLN A 348 -11.16 -1.78 -9.62
C GLN A 348 -11.11 -0.32 -9.18
N LEU A 349 -10.49 -0.09 -8.03
CA LEU A 349 -10.29 1.24 -7.47
C LEU A 349 -8.89 1.73 -7.77
N VAL A 350 -8.79 3.02 -8.07
CA VAL A 350 -7.52 3.73 -8.18
C VAL A 350 -7.57 4.84 -7.14
N TYR A 351 -6.78 4.68 -6.09
CA TYR A 351 -6.67 5.68 -5.05
C TYR A 351 -5.61 6.71 -5.39
N LEU A 352 -5.99 7.97 -5.22
CA LEU A 352 -5.16 9.15 -5.41
C LEU A 352 -5.24 10.04 -4.16
N ASN A 353 -4.11 10.66 -3.85
CA ASN A 353 -4.13 11.92 -3.13
C ASN A 353 -4.39 13.05 -4.15
N ASP A 354 -4.79 14.21 -3.67
CA ASP A 354 -4.90 15.44 -4.45
C ASP A 354 -3.56 15.88 -5.08
N ASP A 355 -2.42 15.56 -4.45
CA ASP A 355 -1.08 15.85 -4.96
C ASP A 355 -0.55 14.90 -6.06
N PHE A 356 -1.38 13.96 -6.56
CA PHE A 356 -1.01 13.01 -7.61
C PHE A 356 -1.49 13.45 -9.00
N PHE A 357 -0.59 13.45 -9.97
CA PHE A 357 -0.84 13.88 -11.34
C PHE A 357 -0.45 12.84 -12.38
N THR A 358 -1.22 12.77 -13.46
CA THR A 358 -0.96 11.90 -14.61
C THR A 358 -0.56 12.71 -15.84
N MET A 359 0.63 12.44 -16.38
CA MET A 359 1.24 13.28 -17.42
C MET A 359 1.00 12.80 -18.85
N VAL A 360 0.66 11.52 -19.02
CA VAL A 360 0.53 10.88 -20.34
C VAL A 360 -0.73 10.02 -20.41
N PRO A 361 -1.26 9.73 -21.61
CA PRO A 361 -2.38 8.80 -21.76
C PRO A 361 -2.03 7.40 -21.26
N ASN A 362 -2.92 6.79 -20.49
CA ASN A 362 -2.77 5.43 -19.94
C ASN A 362 -3.90 4.49 -20.38
N GLU A 363 -3.60 3.19 -20.35
CA GLU A 363 -4.57 2.11 -20.49
C GLU A 363 -4.99 1.57 -19.12
N VAL A 364 -6.17 0.96 -19.02
CA VAL A 364 -6.61 0.34 -17.76
C VAL A 364 -5.61 -0.71 -17.29
N SER A 365 -5.02 -1.45 -18.23
CA SER A 365 -3.93 -2.40 -17.98
C SER A 365 -2.67 -1.79 -17.34
N ASP A 366 -2.47 -0.47 -17.37
CA ASP A 366 -1.39 0.17 -16.59
C ASP A 366 -1.63 0.13 -15.06
N LEU A 367 -2.85 -0.20 -14.64
CA LEU A 367 -3.32 -0.22 -13.25
C LEU A 367 -3.93 -1.57 -12.86
N THR A 368 -4.64 -2.24 -13.76
CA THR A 368 -5.31 -3.52 -13.50
C THR A 368 -5.68 -4.22 -14.79
N SER A 369 -5.71 -5.55 -14.78
CA SER A 369 -6.07 -6.34 -15.95
C SER A 369 -7.09 -7.41 -15.58
N PRO A 370 -8.16 -7.62 -16.37
CA PRO A 370 -9.05 -8.77 -16.19
C PRO A 370 -8.34 -10.12 -16.46
N LEU A 371 -7.17 -10.10 -17.10
CA LEU A 371 -6.38 -11.31 -17.40
C LEU A 371 -5.40 -11.67 -16.27
N PHE A 372 -4.84 -10.64 -15.61
CA PHE A 372 -3.70 -10.79 -14.70
C PHE A 372 -3.93 -10.21 -13.28
N GLY A 373 -5.08 -9.59 -13.04
CA GLY A 373 -5.42 -8.96 -11.78
C GLY A 373 -4.83 -7.56 -11.61
N THR A 374 -4.79 -7.10 -10.35
CA THR A 374 -4.37 -5.73 -10.00
C THR A 374 -2.85 -5.55 -10.17
N VAL A 375 -2.42 -4.37 -10.62
CA VAL A 375 -1.01 -4.04 -10.76
C VAL A 375 -0.51 -3.37 -9.49
N ILE A 376 0.36 -4.06 -8.75
CA ILE A 376 1.01 -3.55 -7.55
C ILE A 376 2.36 -2.97 -7.94
N LYS A 377 2.52 -1.66 -7.75
CA LYS A 377 3.74 -0.93 -8.08
C LYS A 377 4.60 -0.82 -6.83
N SER A 378 5.75 -1.49 -6.85
CA SER A 378 6.61 -1.60 -5.67
C SER A 378 8.06 -1.34 -6.00
N ASP A 379 8.77 -0.81 -5.01
CA ASP A 379 10.18 -0.48 -5.09
C ASP A 379 11.00 -1.49 -4.29
N THR A 380 11.81 -2.26 -5.01
CA THR A 380 12.66 -3.31 -4.44
C THR A 380 14.14 -2.91 -4.40
N ARG A 381 14.44 -1.61 -4.50
CA ARG A 381 15.78 -1.09 -4.19
C ARG A 381 16.17 -1.41 -2.75
N PHE A 382 17.46 -1.53 -2.49
CA PHE A 382 18.00 -2.06 -1.22
C PHE A 382 17.44 -1.39 0.05
N PHE A 383 17.16 -0.09 0.00
CA PHE A 383 16.66 0.69 1.14
C PHE A 383 15.13 0.84 1.18
N SER A 384 14.42 0.23 0.23
CA SER A 384 12.96 0.35 0.08
C SER A 384 12.22 -0.85 0.68
N PHE A 385 12.75 -1.44 1.76
CA PHE A 385 12.13 -2.58 2.45
C PHE A 385 11.74 -2.20 3.88
N TYR A 386 10.52 -2.56 4.26
CA TYR A 386 10.01 -2.31 5.60
C TYR A 386 10.03 -3.58 6.44
N ARG A 387 10.67 -3.48 7.60
CA ARG A 387 10.66 -4.52 8.63
C ARG A 387 9.36 -4.42 9.44
N PRO A 388 8.59 -5.53 9.57
CA PRO A 388 7.42 -5.57 10.43
C PRO A 388 7.72 -5.10 11.85
N SER A 389 6.85 -4.26 12.41
CA SER A 389 6.96 -3.80 13.80
C SER A 389 5.58 -3.57 14.41
N GLU A 390 5.37 -4.14 15.60
CA GLU A 390 4.14 -3.91 16.37
C GLU A 390 4.02 -2.46 16.82
N HIS A 391 5.15 -1.93 17.33
CA HIS A 391 5.30 -0.56 17.83
C HIS A 391 6.50 0.08 17.13
N PRO A 392 6.31 0.69 15.96
CA PRO A 392 7.39 1.30 15.20
C PRO A 392 8.07 2.41 15.99
N PHE A 393 9.38 2.28 16.24
CA PHE A 393 10.15 3.27 17.00
C PHE A 393 10.16 4.66 16.34
N GLN A 394 9.92 4.75 15.02
CA GLN A 394 9.70 6.01 14.30
C GLN A 394 8.62 6.88 14.94
N ARG A 395 7.66 6.27 15.66
CA ARG A 395 6.65 6.99 16.43
C ARG A 395 7.24 7.92 17.50
N LEU A 396 8.51 7.73 17.88
CA LEU A 396 9.19 8.58 18.85
C LEU A 396 9.76 9.87 18.23
N TRP A 397 10.07 9.90 16.92
CA TRP A 397 10.80 11.01 16.29
C TRP A 397 10.23 11.52 14.95
N ASN A 398 9.37 10.75 14.28
CA ASN A 398 8.70 11.12 13.02
C ASN A 398 7.36 10.37 12.92
N PRO A 399 6.43 10.64 13.85
CA PRO A 399 5.25 9.80 14.00
C PRO A 399 4.18 10.06 12.94
N ALA A 400 4.27 11.17 12.21
CA ALA A 400 3.27 11.62 11.25
C ALA A 400 3.49 11.10 9.82
N GLY A 401 4.61 10.42 9.55
CA GLY A 401 4.90 9.81 8.26
C GLY A 401 4.16 8.48 8.05
N GLU A 402 3.93 8.15 6.78
CA GLU A 402 3.27 6.90 6.34
C GLU A 402 4.02 5.64 6.83
N GLU A 403 5.33 5.75 7.08
CA GLU A 403 6.21 4.65 7.51
C GLU A 403 5.73 3.91 8.76
N VAL A 404 5.16 4.61 9.75
CA VAL A 404 4.62 3.98 10.96
C VAL A 404 3.48 3.03 10.59
N GLY A 405 2.56 3.50 9.76
CA GLY A 405 1.43 2.72 9.27
C GLY A 405 1.85 1.53 8.42
N ILE A 406 2.89 1.68 7.61
CA ILE A 406 3.45 0.60 6.77
C ILE A 406 4.05 -0.52 7.64
N LYS A 407 4.88 -0.18 8.63
CA LYS A 407 5.50 -1.17 9.52
C LYS A 407 4.47 -1.91 10.37
N ARG A 408 3.45 -1.18 10.83
CA ARG A 408 2.30 -1.76 11.55
C ARG A 408 1.51 -2.70 10.65
N ALA A 409 1.21 -2.31 9.42
CA ALA A 409 0.53 -3.15 8.43
C ALA A 409 1.31 -4.44 8.13
N ALA A 410 2.62 -4.34 7.92
CA ALA A 410 3.50 -5.50 7.71
C ALA A 410 3.50 -6.46 8.92
N TRP A 411 3.42 -5.93 10.14
CA TRP A 411 3.30 -6.75 11.35
C TRP A 411 1.96 -7.48 11.45
N ILE A 412 0.85 -6.78 11.16
CA ILE A 412 -0.49 -7.39 11.14
C ILE A 412 -0.55 -8.53 10.11
N LEU A 413 -0.02 -8.30 8.90
CA LEU A 413 0.09 -9.35 7.88
C LEU A 413 0.91 -10.53 8.39
N GLY A 414 2.06 -10.28 9.00
CA GLY A 414 2.94 -11.32 9.55
C GLY A 414 2.39 -12.10 10.74
N GLN A 415 1.27 -11.67 11.35
CA GLN A 415 0.55 -12.49 12.33
C GLN A 415 -0.31 -13.58 11.67
N ARG A 416 -0.81 -13.30 10.46
CA ARG A 416 -1.66 -14.21 9.66
C ARG A 416 -0.90 -15.01 8.62
N PHE A 417 0.14 -14.43 8.06
CA PHE A 417 1.00 -14.98 7.02
C PHE A 417 2.45 -15.06 7.52
N PRO A 418 3.38 -15.63 6.75
CA PRO A 418 4.79 -15.67 7.13
C PRO A 418 5.35 -14.25 7.38
N MET A 419 5.96 -14.06 8.55
CA MET A 419 6.60 -12.80 8.91
C MET A 419 7.81 -12.53 7.99
N ARG A 420 7.74 -11.48 7.17
CA ARG A 420 8.83 -11.10 6.24
C ARG A 420 8.96 -9.60 6.06
N THR A 421 10.12 -9.16 5.57
CA THR A 421 10.31 -7.78 5.11
C THR A 421 9.61 -7.57 3.77
N LEU A 422 8.84 -6.49 3.65
CA LEU A 422 8.02 -6.22 2.49
C LEU A 422 8.55 -4.99 1.72
N PRO A 423 8.61 -5.04 0.37
CA PRO A 423 8.97 -3.89 -0.45
C PRO A 423 8.00 -2.72 -0.26
N TYR A 424 8.51 -1.50 -0.42
CA TYR A 424 7.70 -0.29 -0.44
C TYR A 424 6.73 -0.30 -1.62
N ILE A 425 5.52 0.19 -1.41
CA ILE A 425 4.59 0.50 -2.50
C ILE A 425 4.73 1.98 -2.81
N THR A 426 5.06 2.29 -4.05
CA THR A 426 5.45 3.64 -4.47
C THR A 426 4.34 4.67 -4.24
N HIS A 427 4.74 5.91 -3.95
CA HIS A 427 3.85 7.04 -3.62
C HIS A 427 3.37 7.76 -4.89
N HIS A 428 2.45 7.13 -5.60
CA HIS A 428 1.74 7.64 -6.77
C HIS A 428 0.39 6.87 -6.87
N PRO A 429 -0.47 7.05 -7.89
CA PRO A 429 -1.77 6.36 -7.96
C PRO A 429 -1.67 4.86 -7.67
N ARG A 430 -2.51 4.37 -6.74
CA ARG A 430 -2.48 2.99 -6.22
C ARG A 430 -3.76 2.27 -6.63
N SER A 431 -3.60 1.18 -7.37
CA SER A 431 -4.70 0.32 -7.78
C SER A 431 -4.96 -0.80 -6.78
N LEU A 432 -6.23 -1.08 -6.50
CA LEU A 432 -6.69 -2.25 -5.73
C LEU A 432 -8.04 -2.75 -6.23
N SER A 433 -8.29 -4.04 -6.04
CA SER A 433 -9.62 -4.61 -6.22
C SER A 433 -10.48 -4.33 -4.98
N LEU A 434 -11.64 -3.69 -5.12
CA LEU A 434 -12.59 -3.43 -4.05
C LEU A 434 -13.05 -4.73 -3.35
N PRO A 435 -13.42 -5.81 -4.06
CA PRO A 435 -13.67 -7.11 -3.45
C PRO A 435 -12.54 -7.59 -2.53
N LEU A 436 -11.29 -7.51 -2.98
CA LEU A 436 -10.13 -7.98 -2.21
C LEU A 436 -9.74 -7.01 -1.08
N PHE A 437 -10.00 -5.71 -1.24
CA PHE A 437 -9.85 -4.72 -0.18
C PHE A 437 -10.83 -4.97 0.97
N LYS A 438 -12.09 -5.29 0.63
CA LYS A 438 -13.10 -5.71 1.61
C LYS A 438 -12.71 -7.01 2.31
N GLU A 439 -12.15 -7.99 1.60
CA GLU A 439 -11.63 -9.21 2.23
C GLU A 439 -10.48 -8.96 3.22
N ALA A 440 -9.57 -8.04 2.90
CA ALA A 440 -8.52 -7.65 3.82
C ALA A 440 -9.14 -7.06 5.11
N ALA A 441 -10.15 -6.20 4.98
CA ALA A 441 -10.89 -5.67 6.13
C ALA A 441 -11.66 -6.76 6.90
N GLN A 442 -12.26 -7.74 6.21
CA GLN A 442 -12.95 -8.89 6.82
C GLN A 442 -12.01 -9.81 7.59
N THR A 443 -10.77 -9.95 7.11
CA THR A 443 -9.69 -10.73 7.73
C THR A 443 -9.10 -10.00 8.95
N PHE A 444 -8.96 -8.67 8.87
CA PHE A 444 -8.35 -7.85 9.92
C PHE A 444 -9.31 -6.77 10.46
N PRO A 445 -10.52 -7.10 10.94
CA PRO A 445 -11.54 -6.11 11.29
C PRO A 445 -11.07 -5.17 12.40
N GLY A 446 -10.28 -5.66 13.34
CA GLY A 446 -9.68 -4.85 14.40
C GLY A 446 -8.67 -3.82 13.87
N ALA A 447 -7.82 -4.18 12.90
CA ALA A 447 -6.80 -3.26 12.38
C ALA A 447 -7.43 -2.09 11.58
N PHE A 448 -8.43 -2.39 10.76
CA PHE A 448 -9.17 -1.39 10.00
C PHE A 448 -9.99 -0.47 10.91
N SER A 449 -10.81 -1.03 11.82
CA SER A 449 -11.64 -0.23 12.73
C SER A 449 -10.84 0.53 13.79
N ASN A 450 -9.66 0.06 14.19
CA ASN A 450 -8.81 0.80 15.15
C ASN A 450 -8.10 1.99 14.49
N THR A 451 -7.82 1.90 13.19
CA THR A 451 -7.13 2.98 12.47
C THR A 451 -7.94 4.27 12.47
N THR A 452 -9.27 4.17 12.47
CA THR A 452 -10.18 5.31 12.52
C THR A 452 -10.27 5.97 13.90
N LEU A 453 -9.84 5.30 14.97
CA LEU A 453 -9.81 5.90 16.32
C LEU A 453 -8.76 7.03 16.40
N ALA A 454 -7.74 6.99 15.54
CA ALA A 454 -6.79 8.06 15.37
C ALA A 454 -7.41 9.17 14.51
N ARG A 455 -7.95 10.20 15.19
CA ARG A 455 -8.46 11.43 14.56
C ARG A 455 -7.34 12.22 13.91
N PHE A 456 -6.16 12.17 14.51
CA PHE A 456 -4.94 12.78 13.98
C PHE A 456 -3.92 11.69 13.66
N ARG A 457 -3.11 11.92 12.62
CA ARG A 457 -1.88 11.12 12.43
C ARG A 457 -1.06 11.20 13.72
N ALA A 458 -0.35 10.12 14.06
CA ALA A 458 0.51 10.04 15.25
C ALA A 458 -0.16 10.10 16.63
N GLN A 459 -1.49 10.14 16.74
CA GLN A 459 -2.18 10.26 18.03
C GLN A 459 -1.73 9.16 19.01
N ARG A 460 -1.28 9.54 20.22
CA ARG A 460 -0.59 8.63 21.15
C ARG A 460 -1.55 7.77 21.97
N GLU A 461 -2.74 8.29 22.22
CA GLU A 461 -3.75 7.75 23.14
C GLU A 461 -4.55 6.58 22.53
N VAL A 462 -4.32 6.29 21.25
CA VAL A 462 -5.07 5.31 20.47
C VAL A 462 -4.12 4.29 19.81
N PRO A 463 -4.64 3.14 19.36
CA PRO A 463 -3.85 2.13 18.67
C PRO A 463 -3.13 2.69 17.44
N ASP A 464 -2.01 2.07 17.08
CA ASP A 464 -1.25 2.41 15.87
C ASP A 464 -2.10 2.19 14.60
N SER A 465 -2.26 3.24 13.80
CA SER A 465 -2.88 3.18 12.47
C SER A 465 -2.12 2.24 11.54
N ILE A 466 -2.83 1.57 10.63
CA ILE A 466 -2.23 0.88 9.48
C ILE A 466 -2.26 1.77 8.23
N GLN A 467 -1.36 1.50 7.30
CA GLN A 467 -1.51 1.96 5.92
C GLN A 467 -2.27 0.86 5.15
N ALA A 468 -3.51 1.15 4.76
CA ALA A 468 -4.47 0.13 4.34
C ALA A 468 -4.18 -0.43 2.94
N PHE A 469 -3.71 0.40 2.01
CA PHE A 469 -3.39 -0.02 0.64
C PHE A 469 -2.21 -1.00 0.58
N PHE A 470 -1.20 -0.76 1.41
CA PHE A 470 -0.03 -1.59 1.61
C PHE A 470 -0.42 -2.92 2.23
N LEU A 471 -1.24 -2.88 3.28
CA LEU A 471 -1.77 -4.10 3.88
C LEU A 471 -2.50 -4.94 2.83
N ALA A 472 -3.43 -4.34 2.09
CA ALA A 472 -4.27 -5.04 1.14
C ALA A 472 -3.50 -5.54 -0.10
N SER A 473 -2.54 -4.77 -0.60
CA SER A 473 -1.70 -5.19 -1.73
C SER A 473 -0.91 -6.45 -1.39
N TRP A 474 -0.24 -6.46 -0.24
CA TRP A 474 0.53 -7.64 0.19
C TRP A 474 -0.35 -8.77 0.72
N TYR A 475 -1.56 -8.47 1.20
CA TYR A 475 -2.60 -9.48 1.48
C TYR A 475 -2.92 -10.28 0.21
N ILE A 476 -3.14 -9.64 -0.95
CA ILE A 476 -3.43 -10.33 -2.22
C ILE A 476 -2.29 -11.30 -2.58
N VAL A 477 -1.04 -10.84 -2.48
CA VAL A 477 0.16 -11.65 -2.79
C VAL A 477 0.26 -12.89 -1.90
N GLU A 478 0.06 -12.72 -0.59
CA GLU A 478 0.11 -13.85 0.37
C GLU A 478 -1.10 -14.78 0.25
N ARG A 479 -2.30 -14.26 -0.09
CA ARG A 479 -3.49 -15.08 -0.36
C ARG A 479 -3.35 -15.93 -1.61
N HIS A 480 -2.70 -15.42 -2.65
CA HIS A 480 -2.37 -16.22 -3.83
C HIS A 480 -1.44 -17.39 -3.45
N ARG A 481 -0.41 -17.14 -2.66
CA ARG A 481 0.49 -18.17 -2.15
C ARG A 481 -0.26 -19.21 -1.29
N GLU A 482 -1.13 -18.74 -0.39
CA GLU A 482 -1.97 -19.58 0.47
C GLU A 482 -2.87 -20.50 -0.37
N ALA A 483 -3.56 -19.93 -1.38
CA ALA A 483 -4.42 -20.65 -2.31
C ALA A 483 -3.66 -21.77 -3.04
N MET A 484 -2.49 -21.46 -3.64
CA MET A 484 -1.69 -22.46 -4.36
C MET A 484 -1.27 -23.63 -3.46
N LEU A 485 -0.77 -23.33 -2.25
CA LEU A 485 -0.33 -24.36 -1.30
C LEU A 485 -1.51 -25.16 -0.74
N TRP A 486 -2.65 -24.51 -0.48
CA TRP A 486 -3.85 -25.17 0.03
C TRP A 486 -4.41 -26.14 -1.01
N THR A 487 -4.50 -25.70 -2.26
CA THR A 487 -4.96 -26.52 -3.38
C THR A 487 -4.12 -27.78 -3.53
N TRP A 488 -2.79 -27.68 -3.39
CA TRP A 488 -1.92 -28.85 -3.48
C TRP A 488 -2.02 -29.75 -2.24
N VAL A 489 -1.85 -29.22 -1.03
CA VAL A 489 -1.82 -30.04 0.20
C VAL A 489 -3.18 -30.61 0.54
N VAL A 490 -4.21 -29.76 0.55
CA VAL A 490 -5.54 -30.10 1.06
C VAL A 490 -6.42 -30.66 -0.04
N ALA A 491 -6.65 -29.91 -1.12
CA ALA A 491 -7.62 -30.33 -2.13
C ALA A 491 -7.11 -31.51 -2.99
N LYS A 492 -5.85 -31.47 -3.44
CA LYS A 492 -5.27 -32.51 -4.31
C LYS A 492 -4.87 -33.76 -3.51
N TRP A 493 -4.00 -33.62 -2.52
CA TRP A 493 -3.44 -34.76 -1.80
C TRP A 493 -4.25 -35.19 -0.57
N GLY A 494 -4.88 -34.25 0.14
CA GLY A 494 -5.78 -34.57 1.25
C GLY A 494 -7.08 -35.21 0.77
N GLY A 495 -7.61 -34.72 -0.36
CA GLY A 495 -8.87 -35.18 -0.93
C GLY A 495 -10.04 -35.10 0.06
N GLU A 496 -11.11 -35.84 -0.23
CA GLU A 496 -12.31 -35.87 0.62
C GLU A 496 -12.04 -36.47 2.02
N GLY A 497 -11.10 -37.43 2.10
CA GLY A 497 -10.72 -38.07 3.36
C GLY A 497 -9.91 -37.16 4.31
N GLY A 498 -9.31 -36.07 3.81
CA GLY A 498 -8.58 -35.09 4.61
C GLY A 498 -7.37 -35.62 5.38
N TRP A 499 -6.91 -36.84 5.08
CA TRP A 499 -5.86 -37.55 5.80
C TRP A 499 -4.65 -37.84 4.91
N ILE A 500 -3.46 -37.50 5.39
CA ILE A 500 -2.19 -37.65 4.68
C ILE A 500 -1.38 -38.79 5.33
N SER A 501 -1.51 -40.00 4.77
CA SER A 501 -0.75 -41.17 5.21
C SER A 501 0.71 -41.12 4.77
N SER A 502 1.55 -42.01 5.31
CA SER A 502 2.96 -42.14 4.87
C SER A 502 3.09 -42.52 3.39
N GLU A 503 2.11 -43.23 2.83
CA GLU A 503 2.05 -43.52 1.40
C GLU A 503 1.73 -42.26 0.58
N VAL A 504 0.74 -41.47 1.00
CA VAL A 504 0.42 -40.18 0.37
C VAL A 504 1.63 -39.25 0.39
N LYS A 505 2.35 -39.16 1.53
CA LYS A 505 3.58 -38.37 1.64
C LYS A 505 4.68 -38.82 0.68
N ARG A 506 4.77 -40.13 0.40
CA ARG A 506 5.70 -40.67 -0.58
C ARG A 506 5.34 -40.20 -1.99
N GLY A 507 4.06 -40.26 -2.36
CA GLY A 507 3.57 -39.71 -3.63
C GLY A 507 3.82 -38.22 -3.77
N MET A 508 3.55 -37.43 -2.71
CA MET A 508 3.87 -36.00 -2.68
C MET A 508 5.36 -35.75 -2.91
N TRP A 509 6.24 -36.56 -2.30
CA TRP A 509 7.69 -36.44 -2.44
C TRP A 509 8.18 -36.80 -3.85
N GLU A 510 7.62 -37.86 -4.44
CA GLU A 510 7.93 -38.30 -5.81
C GLU A 510 7.54 -37.25 -6.85
N GLU A 511 6.40 -36.57 -6.66
CA GLU A 511 5.98 -35.46 -7.50
C GLU A 511 6.94 -34.27 -7.40
N LEU A 512 7.33 -33.88 -6.19
CA LEU A 512 8.30 -32.78 -5.99
C LEU A 512 9.67 -33.08 -6.57
N ALA A 513 10.08 -34.35 -6.56
CA ALA A 513 11.35 -34.82 -7.11
C ALA A 513 11.29 -35.11 -8.62
N GLN A 514 10.12 -34.95 -9.26
CA GLN A 514 9.89 -35.22 -10.69
C GLN A 514 10.36 -36.63 -11.11
N GLY A 515 10.11 -37.62 -10.26
CA GLY A 515 10.53 -39.01 -10.50
C GLY A 515 12.01 -39.32 -10.27
N GLY A 516 12.86 -38.31 -9.97
CA GLY A 516 14.29 -38.48 -9.70
C GLY A 516 14.64 -38.86 -8.24
N ALA A 517 13.65 -39.22 -7.43
CA ALA A 517 13.74 -39.23 -5.97
C ALA A 517 14.49 -40.42 -5.34
N GLY A 518 15.14 -41.30 -6.11
CA GLY A 518 15.66 -42.61 -5.68
C GLY A 518 16.28 -42.65 -4.26
N GLY A 519 15.45 -42.86 -3.23
CA GLY A 519 15.83 -42.82 -1.81
C GLY A 519 16.28 -41.47 -1.24
N ALA A 520 16.28 -40.38 -2.01
CA ALA A 520 16.82 -39.09 -1.60
C ALA A 520 15.94 -38.41 -0.54
N ARG A 521 16.53 -38.07 0.61
CA ARG A 521 15.83 -37.39 1.74
C ARG A 521 15.77 -35.86 1.59
N LYS A 522 16.37 -35.32 0.55
CA LYS A 522 16.46 -33.88 0.26
C LYS A 522 16.29 -33.64 -1.24
N ILE A 523 15.57 -32.58 -1.60
CA ILE A 523 15.38 -32.14 -3.00
C ILE A 523 16.01 -30.76 -3.15
N ASP A 524 16.94 -30.62 -4.07
CA ASP A 524 17.52 -29.33 -4.44
C ASP A 524 16.60 -28.62 -5.43
N VAL A 525 15.97 -27.54 -4.98
CA VAL A 525 15.06 -26.75 -5.80
C VAL A 525 15.84 -25.67 -6.51
N ARG A 526 15.71 -25.65 -7.83
CA ARG A 526 16.31 -24.63 -8.70
C ARG A 526 15.28 -23.57 -9.03
N ARG A 527 15.76 -22.39 -9.44
CA ARG A 527 14.89 -21.33 -9.95
C ARG A 527 14.08 -21.89 -11.14
N PRO A 528 12.73 -21.77 -11.12
CA PRO A 528 11.90 -22.19 -12.25
C PRO A 528 12.23 -21.37 -13.50
N VAL A 529 12.16 -22.01 -14.67
CA VAL A 529 12.24 -21.35 -15.97
C VAL A 529 10.83 -21.25 -16.54
N ARG A 530 10.36 -20.02 -16.79
CA ARG A 530 8.98 -19.66 -17.12
C ARG A 530 8.91 -18.81 -18.37
N LYS A 531 8.10 -19.19 -19.35
CA LYS A 531 7.87 -18.46 -20.61
C LYS A 531 6.50 -17.80 -20.69
N SER A 532 5.79 -17.73 -19.55
CA SER A 532 4.45 -17.12 -19.42
C SER A 532 4.38 -15.72 -20.03
N ARG A 533 5.36 -14.87 -19.73
CA ARG A 533 5.46 -13.48 -20.18
C ARG A 533 5.59 -13.33 -21.70
N GLY A 534 6.13 -14.35 -22.38
CA GLY A 534 6.29 -14.32 -23.84
C GLY A 534 4.94 -14.35 -24.60
N GLY A 535 3.88 -14.83 -23.96
CA GLY A 535 2.54 -14.91 -24.54
C GLY A 535 1.60 -13.77 -24.15
N ASP A 536 2.04 -12.80 -23.33
CA ASP A 536 1.14 -11.78 -22.79
C ASP A 536 0.58 -10.86 -23.88
N ALA A 537 1.41 -10.44 -24.83
CA ALA A 537 0.97 -9.57 -25.93
C ALA A 537 -0.12 -10.24 -26.78
N GLU A 538 0.07 -11.52 -27.10
CA GLU A 538 -0.91 -12.34 -27.81
C GLU A 538 -2.18 -12.54 -26.99
N ALA A 539 -2.06 -12.75 -25.67
CA ALA A 539 -3.22 -12.87 -24.78
C ALA A 539 -4.05 -11.59 -24.73
N PHE A 540 -3.41 -10.42 -24.62
CA PHE A 540 -4.08 -9.11 -24.68
C PHE A 540 -4.82 -8.93 -26.01
N GLU A 541 -4.15 -9.17 -27.14
CA GLU A 541 -4.74 -9.05 -28.47
C GLU A 541 -5.95 -9.96 -28.65
N ARG A 542 -5.81 -11.25 -28.33
CA ARG A 542 -6.89 -12.24 -28.50
C ARG A 542 -8.05 -12.06 -27.53
N ALA A 543 -7.81 -11.48 -26.36
CA ALA A 543 -8.85 -11.15 -25.40
C ALA A 543 -9.56 -9.82 -25.72
N GLY A 544 -9.08 -9.06 -26.71
CA GLY A 544 -9.60 -7.72 -26.99
C GLY A 544 -9.31 -6.72 -25.85
N VAL A 545 -8.27 -6.97 -25.05
CA VAL A 545 -7.87 -6.13 -23.92
C VAL A 545 -6.65 -5.32 -24.33
N GLN A 546 -6.70 -4.00 -24.16
CA GLN A 546 -5.55 -3.14 -24.45
C GLN A 546 -4.39 -3.47 -23.52
N ALA A 547 -3.20 -3.69 -24.09
CA ALA A 547 -1.97 -3.92 -23.33
C ALA A 547 -1.57 -2.66 -22.52
N PRO A 548 -0.82 -2.80 -21.41
CA PRO A 548 -0.31 -1.64 -20.67
C PRO A 548 0.57 -0.76 -21.57
N ARG A 549 0.43 0.56 -21.47
CA ARG A 549 1.14 1.52 -22.32
C ARG A 549 2.40 2.08 -21.67
N ASN A 550 2.34 2.37 -20.37
CA ASN A 550 3.41 3.05 -19.63
C ASN A 550 3.95 2.23 -18.44
N THR A 551 3.27 1.14 -18.08
CA THR A 551 3.65 0.24 -16.99
C THR A 551 4.27 -1.04 -17.52
N GLU A 552 5.50 -1.30 -17.09
CA GLU A 552 6.17 -2.57 -17.37
C GLU A 552 5.76 -3.61 -16.33
N TYR A 553 5.15 -4.70 -16.79
CA TYR A 553 4.83 -5.83 -15.93
C TYR A 553 6.10 -6.64 -15.64
N SER A 554 6.59 -6.51 -14.40
CA SER A 554 7.87 -7.06 -13.96
C SER A 554 7.76 -8.50 -13.46
N PHE A 555 6.60 -8.89 -12.95
CA PHE A 555 6.31 -10.25 -12.48
C PHE A 555 4.79 -10.51 -12.54
N SER A 556 4.40 -11.72 -12.95
CA SER A 556 3.01 -12.18 -12.91
C SER A 556 2.82 -13.24 -11.83
N SER A 557 1.69 -13.21 -11.11
CA SER A 557 1.36 -14.26 -10.13
C SER A 557 1.29 -15.67 -10.74
N GLN A 558 1.10 -15.79 -12.06
CA GLN A 558 1.21 -17.07 -12.79
C GLN A 558 2.60 -17.70 -12.68
N ASP A 559 3.63 -16.91 -12.39
CA ASP A 559 5.00 -17.36 -12.12
C ASP A 559 5.27 -17.64 -10.64
N GLY A 560 4.19 -17.66 -9.85
CA GLY A 560 4.18 -18.08 -8.46
C GLY A 560 4.22 -16.93 -7.48
N HIS A 561 5.20 -16.97 -6.59
CA HIS A 561 5.25 -16.09 -5.42
C HIS A 561 6.50 -15.20 -5.44
N ALA A 562 6.30 -13.93 -5.82
CA ALA A 562 7.37 -12.97 -6.04
C ALA A 562 8.31 -12.77 -4.84
N LEU A 563 7.73 -12.70 -3.64
CA LEU A 563 8.48 -12.38 -2.41
C LEU A 563 9.51 -13.46 -2.07
N SER A 564 9.21 -14.74 -2.37
CA SER A 564 10.18 -15.82 -2.17
C SER A 564 11.44 -15.61 -3.01
N TYR A 565 11.30 -15.10 -4.23
CA TYR A 565 12.47 -14.81 -5.06
C TYR A 565 13.27 -13.61 -4.56
N LEU A 566 12.63 -12.62 -3.92
CA LEU A 566 13.34 -11.52 -3.27
C LEU A 566 14.17 -12.02 -2.08
N ASP A 567 13.69 -13.04 -1.36
CA ASP A 567 14.42 -13.68 -0.26
C ASP A 567 15.60 -14.56 -0.76
N TRP A 568 15.49 -15.13 -1.97
CA TRP A 568 16.52 -15.97 -2.58
C TRP A 568 17.54 -15.22 -3.45
N SER A 569 17.33 -13.93 -3.70
CA SER A 569 18.18 -13.11 -4.56
C SER A 569 18.87 -12.00 -3.80
N TRP A 570 20.12 -11.74 -4.16
CA TRP A 570 20.80 -10.54 -3.69
C TRP A 570 20.25 -9.30 -4.41
N PRO A 571 20.25 -8.12 -3.77
CA PRO A 571 19.73 -6.90 -4.36
C PRO A 571 20.32 -6.54 -5.73
N TRP A 572 21.60 -6.84 -5.97
CA TRP A 572 22.29 -6.58 -7.26
C TRP A 572 22.00 -7.62 -8.35
N GLU A 573 21.31 -8.71 -8.03
CA GLU A 573 20.89 -9.75 -8.98
C GLU A 573 19.47 -9.52 -9.50
N ARG A 574 18.78 -8.50 -8.98
CA ARG A 574 17.44 -8.12 -9.40
C ARG A 574 17.53 -7.43 -10.76
N SER A 575 16.52 -7.63 -11.60
CA SER A 575 16.42 -6.91 -12.87
C SER A 575 16.28 -5.40 -12.61
N ARG A 576 16.35 -4.60 -13.69
CA ARG A 576 16.06 -3.16 -13.63
C ARG A 576 14.71 -2.87 -12.96
N ASN A 577 13.76 -3.78 -13.10
CA ASN A 577 12.39 -3.63 -12.61
C ASN A 577 12.17 -4.33 -11.27
N GLY A 578 13.25 -4.82 -10.65
CA GLY A 578 13.24 -5.19 -9.24
C GLY A 578 12.88 -6.65 -8.93
N TYR A 579 12.36 -7.39 -9.90
CA TYR A 579 11.99 -8.80 -9.79
C TYR A 579 12.83 -9.68 -10.72
N PRO A 580 13.06 -10.96 -10.40
CA PRO A 580 13.86 -11.82 -11.27
C PRO A 580 13.14 -12.06 -12.61
N ASP A 581 13.90 -12.03 -13.70
CA ASP A 581 13.41 -12.61 -14.95
C ASP A 581 13.50 -14.15 -14.86
N LEU A 582 12.38 -14.80 -15.18
CA LEU A 582 12.24 -16.25 -15.17
C LEU A 582 12.24 -16.84 -16.59
N SER A 583 12.29 -16.04 -17.65
CA SER A 583 12.31 -16.45 -19.07
C SER A 583 13.34 -17.54 -19.40
N GLY A 584 14.45 -17.57 -18.64
CA GLY A 584 15.60 -18.41 -18.92
C GLY A 584 16.46 -17.89 -20.07
N GLU A 585 16.13 -16.71 -20.63
CA GLU A 585 16.96 -16.06 -21.62
C GLU A 585 18.17 -15.40 -20.93
N THR A 586 19.36 -15.68 -21.44
CA THR A 586 20.54 -14.90 -21.06
C THR A 586 20.30 -13.46 -21.47
N PRO A 587 20.51 -12.45 -20.59
CA PRO A 587 20.32 -11.06 -20.97
C PRO A 587 21.15 -10.78 -22.22
N GLN A 588 20.45 -10.44 -23.31
CA GLN A 588 21.09 -10.14 -24.59
C GLN A 588 22.25 -9.18 -24.37
N ARG A 589 23.34 -9.41 -25.11
CA ARG A 589 24.67 -8.77 -25.06
C ARG A 589 24.72 -7.22 -25.03
N GLY A 590 23.61 -6.50 -24.93
CA GLY A 590 23.53 -5.04 -25.11
C GLY A 590 23.85 -4.16 -23.90
N ARG A 591 23.60 -4.56 -22.65
CA ARG A 591 23.92 -3.71 -21.48
C ARG A 591 24.35 -4.54 -20.27
N LYS A 592 25.63 -4.90 -20.24
CA LYS A 592 26.28 -5.42 -19.02
C LYS A 592 26.16 -4.36 -17.93
N HIS A 593 25.41 -4.64 -16.87
CA HIS A 593 25.56 -3.88 -15.63
C HIS A 593 27.04 -3.94 -15.22
N ALA A 594 27.63 -2.86 -14.71
CA ALA A 594 29.08 -2.72 -14.47
C ALA A 594 29.71 -3.79 -13.55
N ARG A 595 28.91 -4.72 -13.01
CA ARG A 595 29.31 -5.84 -12.16
C ARG A 595 28.90 -7.22 -12.68
N SER A 596 28.55 -7.36 -13.96
CA SER A 596 28.17 -8.66 -14.56
C SER A 596 29.33 -9.69 -14.61
N TRP A 597 30.54 -9.30 -14.24
CA TRP A 597 31.72 -10.17 -14.14
C TRP A 597 31.65 -11.16 -12.96
N LEU A 598 30.65 -11.03 -12.06
CA LEU A 598 30.38 -11.96 -10.95
C LEU A 598 29.23 -12.95 -11.24
N SER A 599 28.53 -12.79 -12.37
CA SER A 599 27.41 -13.66 -12.75
C SER A 599 27.93 -14.84 -13.55
N ASP A 600 28.33 -15.90 -12.85
CA ASP A 600 28.68 -17.15 -13.50
C ASP A 600 27.47 -17.73 -14.25
N SER A 601 27.79 -18.34 -15.39
CA SER A 601 26.89 -18.71 -16.48
C SER A 601 25.84 -19.80 -16.14
N ASP A 602 24.60 -19.54 -16.54
CA ASP A 602 23.76 -20.44 -17.35
C ASP A 602 23.39 -21.87 -16.88
N LYS A 603 23.34 -22.16 -15.57
CA LYS A 603 22.61 -23.33 -15.05
C LYS A 603 21.68 -22.95 -13.92
N ALA A 604 20.41 -23.38 -14.01
CA ALA A 604 19.32 -23.05 -13.09
C ALA A 604 19.79 -23.05 -11.62
N ARG A 605 20.02 -21.85 -11.09
CA ARG A 605 20.61 -21.62 -9.77
C ARG A 605 19.75 -22.32 -8.71
N LYS A 606 20.41 -23.04 -7.80
CA LYS A 606 19.76 -23.58 -6.59
C LYS A 606 19.23 -22.40 -5.76
N VAL A 607 17.93 -22.35 -5.56
CA VAL A 607 17.27 -21.31 -4.74
C VAL A 607 17.03 -21.80 -3.31
N CYS A 608 16.76 -23.09 -3.12
CA CYS A 608 16.62 -23.67 -1.80
C CYS A 608 16.71 -25.21 -1.82
N GLN A 609 16.48 -25.86 -0.67
CA GLN A 609 16.51 -27.32 -0.51
C GLN A 609 15.36 -27.78 0.40
N ILE A 610 14.48 -28.63 -0.10
CA ILE A 610 13.38 -29.24 0.67
C ILE A 610 13.94 -30.46 1.42
N SER A 611 13.57 -30.62 2.69
CA SER A 611 13.97 -31.77 3.52
C SER A 611 12.75 -32.59 3.91
N LEU A 612 12.72 -33.87 3.54
CA LEU A 612 11.57 -34.76 3.77
C LEU A 612 11.17 -34.80 5.25
N SER A 613 12.14 -34.99 6.14
CA SER A 613 11.89 -35.04 7.59
C SER A 613 11.38 -33.73 8.19
N ARG A 614 11.84 -32.58 7.67
CA ARG A 614 11.48 -31.25 8.20
C ARG A 614 10.11 -30.79 7.71
N CYS A 615 9.78 -31.11 6.46
CA CYS A 615 8.54 -30.64 5.83
C CYS A 615 7.38 -31.63 5.98
N PHE A 616 7.65 -32.95 5.95
CA PHE A 616 6.61 -33.98 5.86
C PHE A 616 6.51 -34.94 7.04
N SER A 617 7.47 -35.01 7.97
CA SER A 617 7.42 -35.99 9.08
C SER A 617 7.01 -37.40 8.61
N PRO A 618 7.79 -38.06 7.75
CA PRO A 618 7.32 -39.15 6.88
C PRO A 618 6.78 -40.40 7.61
N GLU A 619 7.23 -40.62 8.85
CA GLU A 619 6.90 -41.82 9.64
C GLU A 619 5.53 -41.77 10.34
N ARG A 620 4.77 -40.66 10.22
CA ARG A 620 3.48 -40.49 10.91
C ARG A 620 2.41 -39.98 9.95
N GLY A 621 1.21 -40.54 10.00
CA GLY A 621 0.04 -39.94 9.34
C GLY A 621 -0.41 -38.66 10.06
N GLU A 622 -1.00 -37.73 9.33
CA GLU A 622 -1.57 -36.49 9.90
C GLU A 622 -2.71 -35.96 9.04
N THR A 623 -3.49 -35.00 9.56
CA THR A 623 -4.52 -34.33 8.77
C THR A 623 -3.89 -33.40 7.73
N ALA A 624 -4.57 -33.23 6.59
CA ALA A 624 -4.14 -32.31 5.54
C ALA A 624 -4.06 -30.86 6.05
N ASP A 625 -4.98 -30.45 6.92
CA ASP A 625 -4.95 -29.15 7.63
C ASP A 625 -3.65 -28.96 8.45
N SER A 626 -3.23 -29.98 9.21
CA SER A 626 -2.01 -29.92 10.03
C SER A 626 -0.76 -29.78 9.15
N LEU A 627 -0.67 -30.56 8.08
CA LEU A 627 0.45 -30.48 7.14
C LEU A 627 0.46 -29.13 6.41
N PHE A 628 -0.71 -28.65 6.00
CA PHE A 628 -0.86 -27.35 5.34
C PHE A 628 -0.41 -26.22 6.27
N LYS A 629 -0.85 -26.17 7.52
CA LYS A 629 -0.42 -25.16 8.49
C LYS A 629 1.10 -25.14 8.68
N ARG A 630 1.70 -26.33 8.78
CA ARG A 630 3.17 -26.48 8.88
C ARG A 630 3.88 -25.90 7.66
N ILE A 631 3.44 -26.24 6.45
CA ILE A 631 4.11 -25.86 5.20
C ILE A 631 3.84 -24.40 4.83
N ALA A 632 2.60 -23.94 4.97
CA ALA A 632 2.17 -22.61 4.56
C ALA A 632 2.61 -21.51 5.54
N PHE A 633 2.64 -21.78 6.85
CA PHE A 633 2.89 -20.74 7.86
C PHE A 633 4.12 -21.03 8.74
N GLU A 634 4.19 -22.18 9.41
CA GLU A 634 5.25 -22.45 10.39
C GLU A 634 6.65 -22.57 9.76
N ARG A 635 6.71 -23.25 8.61
CA ARG A 635 7.92 -23.54 7.85
C ARG A 635 7.82 -22.98 6.43
N ALA A 636 7.26 -21.77 6.32
CA ALA A 636 6.97 -21.12 5.05
C ALA A 636 8.18 -21.04 4.10
N SER A 637 9.28 -20.39 4.53
CA SER A 637 10.48 -20.25 3.69
C SER A 637 11.21 -21.57 3.40
N PRO A 638 11.54 -22.43 4.39
CA PRO A 638 12.28 -23.67 4.14
C PRO A 638 11.45 -24.81 3.52
N CYS A 639 10.12 -24.72 3.53
CA CYS A 639 9.22 -25.74 2.98
C CYS A 639 8.28 -25.15 1.94
N GLY A 640 7.29 -24.33 2.34
CA GLY A 640 6.22 -23.86 1.44
C GLY A 640 6.70 -23.13 0.19
N ASP A 641 7.62 -22.17 0.33
CA ASP A 641 8.16 -21.39 -0.78
C ASP A 641 8.95 -22.28 -1.74
N CYS A 642 9.72 -23.23 -1.20
CA CYS A 642 10.45 -24.22 -1.98
C CYS A 642 9.55 -25.20 -2.72
N ILE A 643 8.50 -25.69 -2.06
CA ILE A 643 7.48 -26.57 -2.63
C ILE A 643 6.78 -25.85 -3.78
N LEU A 644 6.43 -24.58 -3.61
CA LEU A 644 5.82 -23.76 -4.65
C LEU A 644 6.76 -23.68 -5.88
N ALA A 645 8.04 -23.36 -5.70
CA ALA A 645 9.00 -23.33 -6.82
C ALA A 645 9.20 -24.71 -7.50
N ALA A 646 9.22 -25.81 -6.72
CA ALA A 646 9.31 -27.16 -7.26
C ALA A 646 8.08 -27.52 -8.12
N LEU A 647 6.88 -27.19 -7.64
CA LEU A 647 5.62 -27.44 -8.34
C LEU A 647 5.44 -26.56 -9.59
N LEU A 648 5.95 -25.33 -9.58
CA LEU A 648 6.01 -24.52 -10.81
C LEU A 648 6.90 -25.17 -11.86
N THR A 649 8.04 -25.73 -11.44
CA THR A 649 8.92 -26.48 -12.35
C THR A 649 8.21 -27.71 -12.90
N ALA A 650 7.47 -28.43 -12.05
CA ALA A 650 6.67 -29.60 -12.45
C ALA A 650 5.49 -29.23 -13.37
N SER A 651 4.97 -28.00 -13.28
CA SER A 651 3.90 -27.50 -14.15
C SER A 651 4.40 -27.15 -15.56
N GLY A 652 5.73 -27.07 -15.75
CA GLY A 652 6.35 -26.76 -17.04
C GLY A 652 6.64 -25.27 -17.24
N PRO A 653 6.86 -24.83 -18.49
CA PRO A 653 7.25 -23.45 -18.79
C PRO A 653 6.14 -22.42 -18.55
N SER A 654 4.88 -22.85 -18.47
CA SER A 654 3.72 -21.98 -18.26
C SER A 654 2.60 -22.75 -17.57
N GLY A 655 1.71 -22.04 -16.86
CA GLY A 655 0.60 -22.66 -16.14
C GLY A 655 0.96 -23.20 -14.75
N ILE A 656 -0.03 -23.86 -14.11
CA ILE A 656 0.00 -24.27 -12.70
C ILE A 656 -0.60 -25.67 -12.48
N SER A 657 -0.62 -26.51 -13.51
CA SER A 657 -1.31 -27.80 -13.51
C SER A 657 -0.89 -28.75 -12.37
N ALA A 658 0.37 -28.70 -11.92
CA ALA A 658 0.87 -29.58 -10.85
C ALA A 658 0.24 -29.28 -9.49
N PHE A 659 -0.25 -28.06 -9.26
CA PHE A 659 -0.91 -27.71 -8.00
C PHE A 659 -2.29 -28.36 -7.87
N LEU A 660 -2.97 -28.56 -8.99
CA LEU A 660 -4.41 -28.80 -9.02
C LEU A 660 -4.79 -30.29 -8.84
N PRO A 661 -5.96 -30.56 -8.26
CA PRO A 661 -6.59 -31.88 -8.28
C PRO A 661 -6.77 -32.42 -9.70
N PRO A 662 -6.87 -33.75 -9.88
CA PRO A 662 -7.15 -34.33 -11.19
C PRO A 662 -8.53 -33.87 -11.71
N PRO A 663 -8.74 -33.83 -13.04
CA PRO A 663 -10.03 -33.40 -13.63
C PRO A 663 -11.25 -34.23 -13.18
N SER A 664 -11.03 -35.47 -12.73
CA SER A 664 -12.08 -36.35 -12.20
C SER A 664 -12.48 -36.05 -10.76
N ALA A 665 -11.78 -35.14 -10.05
CA ALA A 665 -12.10 -34.81 -8.67
C ALA A 665 -13.37 -33.94 -8.59
N SER A 666 -14.43 -34.50 -8.00
CA SER A 666 -15.71 -33.81 -7.81
C SER A 666 -16.20 -33.91 -6.37
N LEU A 667 -17.00 -32.94 -5.94
CA LEU A 667 -17.66 -32.93 -4.63
C LEU A 667 -19.15 -32.62 -4.78
N LEU A 668 -19.97 -33.09 -3.85
CA LEU A 668 -21.39 -32.73 -3.75
C LEU A 668 -21.55 -31.65 -2.68
N LEU A 669 -22.04 -30.47 -3.06
CA LEU A 669 -22.23 -29.34 -2.15
C LEU A 669 -23.70 -29.02 -1.91
N PRO A 670 -24.07 -28.49 -0.73
CA PRO A 670 -25.46 -28.13 -0.46
C PRO A 670 -25.91 -27.04 -1.46
N PRO A 671 -27.18 -27.07 -1.92
CA PRO A 671 -27.70 -26.07 -2.85
C PRO A 671 -27.62 -24.61 -2.36
N SER A 672 -27.53 -24.41 -1.04
CA SER A 672 -27.36 -23.10 -0.40
C SER A 672 -25.92 -22.59 -0.39
N PHE A 673 -24.94 -23.35 -0.86
CA PHE A 673 -23.55 -22.93 -0.90
C PHE A 673 -23.33 -21.87 -1.99
N THR A 674 -22.89 -20.68 -1.58
CA THR A 674 -22.81 -19.49 -2.46
C THR A 674 -21.39 -19.10 -2.86
N ASP A 675 -20.36 -19.68 -2.24
CA ASP A 675 -18.93 -19.34 -2.47
C ASP A 675 -18.36 -20.09 -3.69
N LEU A 676 -19.06 -19.95 -4.82
CA LEU A 676 -18.72 -20.51 -6.13
C LEU A 676 -18.25 -19.40 -7.09
N GLY A 677 -17.71 -19.82 -8.24
CA GLY A 677 -17.21 -18.88 -9.25
C GLY A 677 -16.12 -17.98 -8.70
N SER A 678 -16.18 -16.68 -9.00
CA SER A 678 -15.19 -15.72 -8.51
C SER A 678 -15.20 -15.53 -6.99
N LYS A 679 -16.22 -16.00 -6.25
CA LYS A 679 -16.30 -15.89 -4.77
C LYS A 679 -15.53 -16.97 -4.01
N ALA A 680 -14.92 -17.93 -4.71
CA ALA A 680 -14.09 -18.96 -4.09
C ALA A 680 -12.97 -18.34 -3.25
N HIS A 681 -12.98 -18.60 -1.93
CA HIS A 681 -12.02 -18.04 -0.98
C HIS A 681 -11.72 -19.02 0.16
N LEU A 682 -10.56 -18.85 0.79
CA LEU A 682 -10.20 -19.53 2.05
C LEU A 682 -10.66 -18.68 3.26
N PRO A 683 -10.75 -19.25 4.48
CA PRO A 683 -11.25 -18.52 5.65
C PRO A 683 -10.62 -17.13 5.85
N LEU A 684 -11.48 -16.14 6.11
CA LEU A 684 -11.11 -14.72 6.33
C LEU A 684 -10.89 -14.44 7.82
N THR A 685 -9.93 -15.14 8.40
CA THR A 685 -9.56 -15.12 9.83
C THR A 685 -8.25 -14.37 10.05
N SER A 686 -8.13 -13.67 11.17
CA SER A 686 -6.96 -12.84 11.50
C SER A 686 -5.71 -13.65 11.91
N THR A 687 -5.87 -14.92 12.29
CA THR A 687 -4.76 -15.82 12.66
C THR A 687 -4.91 -17.17 11.97
N TRP A 688 -3.80 -17.77 11.55
CA TRP A 688 -3.84 -19.08 10.88
C TRP A 688 -3.90 -20.27 11.86
N ARG A 689 -3.51 -20.08 13.13
CA ARG A 689 -3.34 -21.16 14.12
C ARG A 689 -4.67 -21.85 14.45
N GLU A 690 -5.69 -21.04 14.68
CA GLU A 690 -7.04 -21.48 15.08
C GLU A 690 -7.95 -21.69 13.87
N THR A 691 -7.50 -21.34 12.66
CA THR A 691 -8.28 -21.48 11.44
C THR A 691 -8.39 -22.94 11.04
N ASN A 692 -9.59 -23.40 10.69
CA ASN A 692 -9.79 -24.72 10.10
C ASN A 692 -9.68 -24.63 8.57
N PHE A 693 -8.62 -25.20 7.99
CA PHE A 693 -8.42 -25.30 6.55
C PHE A 693 -8.75 -26.68 5.98
N SER A 694 -9.48 -27.54 6.71
CA SER A 694 -9.91 -28.82 6.16
C SER A 694 -10.82 -28.63 4.95
N LEU A 695 -10.75 -29.55 3.98
CA LEU A 695 -11.61 -29.53 2.80
C LEU A 695 -13.09 -29.47 3.20
N THR A 696 -13.48 -30.29 4.18
CA THR A 696 -14.85 -30.35 4.71
C THR A 696 -15.34 -29.08 5.39
N SER A 697 -14.42 -28.24 5.91
CA SER A 697 -14.78 -26.96 6.52
C SER A 697 -15.02 -25.87 5.47
N ILE A 698 -14.32 -25.95 4.34
CA ILE A 698 -14.36 -24.95 3.26
C ILE A 698 -15.43 -25.32 2.23
N LEU A 699 -15.51 -26.61 1.89
CA LEU A 699 -16.42 -27.22 0.93
C LEU A 699 -17.17 -28.35 1.66
N PRO A 700 -18.21 -28.04 2.45
CA PRO A 700 -18.91 -29.04 3.26
C PRO A 700 -19.67 -30.03 2.36
N PRO A 701 -19.29 -31.32 2.33
CA PRO A 701 -19.95 -32.29 1.47
C PRO A 701 -21.38 -32.53 1.92
N HIS A 702 -22.29 -32.72 0.97
CA HIS A 702 -23.71 -32.94 1.22
C HIS A 702 -24.25 -34.10 0.36
N PRO A 703 -24.86 -35.15 0.94
CA PRO A 703 -25.30 -36.34 0.20
C PRO A 703 -26.29 -36.06 -0.95
N HIS A 704 -27.14 -35.04 -0.78
CA HIS A 704 -28.11 -34.58 -1.79
C HIS A 704 -27.71 -33.24 -2.41
N GLY A 705 -26.39 -32.98 -2.48
CA GLY A 705 -25.83 -31.76 -3.05
C GLY A 705 -25.82 -31.76 -4.57
N HIS A 706 -25.50 -30.61 -5.15
CA HIS A 706 -25.16 -30.52 -6.56
C HIS A 706 -23.67 -30.82 -6.74
N GLN A 707 -23.32 -31.50 -7.83
CA GLN A 707 -21.93 -31.88 -8.11
C GLN A 707 -21.16 -30.69 -8.68
N ILE A 708 -19.98 -30.44 -8.13
CA ILE A 708 -19.02 -29.44 -8.63
C ILE A 708 -17.67 -30.10 -8.92
N SER A 709 -16.88 -29.50 -9.82
CA SER A 709 -15.48 -29.87 -10.03
C SER A 709 -14.60 -29.20 -8.98
N LEU A 710 -13.90 -30.02 -8.18
CA LEU A 710 -12.96 -29.52 -7.18
C LEU A 710 -11.76 -28.83 -7.85
N ARG A 711 -11.36 -29.32 -9.03
CA ARG A 711 -10.32 -28.69 -9.85
C ARG A 711 -10.74 -27.28 -10.26
N THR A 712 -11.94 -27.12 -10.82
CA THR A 712 -12.48 -25.81 -11.22
C THR A 712 -12.54 -24.84 -10.02
N TRP A 713 -13.06 -25.28 -8.88
CA TRP A 713 -13.14 -24.44 -7.69
C TRP A 713 -11.75 -23.99 -7.22
N CYS A 714 -10.76 -24.89 -7.21
CA CYS A 714 -9.38 -24.55 -6.89
C CYS A 714 -8.76 -23.57 -7.90
N THR A 715 -9.04 -23.73 -9.19
CA THR A 715 -8.60 -22.79 -10.23
C THR A 715 -9.18 -21.40 -9.99
N ARG A 716 -10.47 -21.29 -9.63
CA ARG A 716 -11.11 -20.02 -9.27
C ARG A 716 -10.53 -19.40 -8.01
N LEU A 717 -10.24 -20.21 -7.00
CA LEU A 717 -9.59 -19.75 -5.76
C LEU A 717 -8.23 -19.09 -6.07
N ILE A 718 -7.40 -19.70 -6.93
CA ILE A 718 -6.10 -19.14 -7.31
C ILE A 718 -6.29 -17.89 -8.19
N GLN A 719 -7.22 -17.95 -9.16
CA GLN A 719 -7.57 -16.83 -10.03
C GLN A 719 -7.96 -15.57 -9.24
N ARG A 720 -8.77 -15.74 -8.18
CA ARG A 720 -9.28 -14.63 -7.36
C ARG A 720 -8.17 -13.72 -6.84
N TYR A 721 -7.01 -14.27 -6.52
CA TYR A 721 -5.87 -13.53 -5.98
C TYR A 721 -4.76 -13.27 -7.01
N GLN A 722 -5.07 -13.30 -8.32
CA GLN A 722 -4.09 -12.90 -9.34
C GLN A 722 -3.63 -11.45 -9.16
N TYR A 723 -2.34 -11.23 -9.43
CA TYR A 723 -1.72 -9.92 -9.35
C TYR A 723 -0.54 -9.81 -10.33
N ILE A 724 -0.22 -8.57 -10.66
CA ILE A 724 1.01 -8.18 -11.35
C ILE A 724 1.85 -7.34 -10.41
N LEU A 725 3.16 -7.49 -10.45
CA LEU A 725 4.09 -6.49 -9.91
C LEU A 725 4.62 -5.68 -11.08
N GLY A 726 4.31 -4.39 -11.08
CA GLY A 726 4.60 -3.48 -12.17
C GLY A 726 5.60 -2.39 -11.78
N SER A 727 6.27 -1.84 -12.79
CA SER A 727 7.06 -0.62 -12.65
C SER A 727 6.55 0.43 -13.62
N THR A 728 6.24 1.61 -13.10
CA THR A 728 5.86 2.76 -13.91
C THR A 728 6.82 3.90 -13.60
N ARG A 729 7.18 4.68 -14.62
CA ARG A 729 8.02 5.86 -14.43
C ARG A 729 7.26 6.93 -13.69
N SER A 730 7.76 7.28 -12.53
CA SER A 730 7.15 8.30 -11.69
C SER A 730 8.19 9.18 -11.00
N LYS A 731 7.79 10.41 -10.64
CA LYS A 731 8.58 11.32 -9.80
C LYS A 731 7.79 11.73 -8.57
N PHE A 732 8.52 11.85 -7.47
CA PHE A 732 8.02 12.41 -6.22
C PHE A 732 8.89 13.62 -5.90
N TYR A 733 8.27 14.79 -5.82
CA TYR A 733 8.92 16.03 -5.44
C TYR A 733 8.28 16.58 -4.17
N LYS A 734 9.13 17.01 -3.23
CA LYS A 734 8.69 17.82 -2.09
C LYS A 734 8.76 19.27 -2.52
N VAL A 735 7.61 19.93 -2.54
CA VAL A 735 7.49 21.36 -2.87
C VAL A 735 7.83 22.17 -1.63
N GLU A 736 9.12 22.38 -1.38
CA GLU A 736 9.58 23.09 -0.18
C GLU A 736 9.81 24.61 -0.42
N TYR A 737 10.25 24.97 -1.63
CA TYR A 737 10.69 26.33 -1.99
C TYR A 737 10.40 26.65 -3.46
N ALA A 738 9.86 27.84 -3.73
CA ALA A 738 9.56 28.39 -5.05
C ALA A 738 10.78 28.41 -5.98
N SER A 739 11.98 28.63 -5.43
CA SER A 739 13.23 28.67 -6.23
C SER A 739 13.63 27.33 -6.86
N ARG A 740 13.17 26.20 -6.32
CA ARG A 740 13.51 24.85 -6.82
C ARG A 740 12.43 24.27 -7.72
N LEU A 741 11.19 24.69 -7.53
CA LEU A 741 10.04 24.10 -8.20
C LEU A 741 10.13 24.16 -9.74
N PRO A 742 10.51 25.28 -10.39
CA PRO A 742 10.60 25.34 -11.85
C PRO A 742 11.49 24.26 -12.46
N GLY A 743 12.69 24.04 -11.90
CA GLY A 743 13.59 23.00 -12.41
C GLY A 743 13.10 21.57 -12.13
N GLN A 744 12.27 21.35 -11.11
CA GLN A 744 11.64 20.05 -10.88
C GLN A 744 10.55 19.77 -11.92
N LEU A 745 9.76 20.79 -12.28
CA LEU A 745 8.70 20.72 -13.28
C LEU A 745 9.26 20.58 -14.69
N GLU A 746 10.27 21.39 -15.05
CA GLU A 746 10.99 21.29 -16.34
C GLU A 746 11.58 19.87 -16.54
N ALA A 747 12.14 19.28 -15.48
CA ALA A 747 12.67 17.91 -15.54
C ALA A 747 11.59 16.84 -15.75
N VAL A 748 10.30 17.13 -15.49
CA VAL A 748 9.18 16.28 -15.91
C VAL A 748 8.90 16.48 -17.39
N ASP A 749 8.76 17.74 -17.80
CA ASP A 749 8.36 18.14 -19.15
C ASP A 749 9.35 17.65 -20.21
N ASP A 750 10.65 17.74 -19.90
CA ASP A 750 11.74 17.21 -20.73
C ASP A 750 11.59 15.73 -21.07
N THR A 751 10.87 14.96 -20.24
CA THR A 751 10.64 13.54 -20.49
C THR A 751 9.46 13.25 -21.40
N LEU A 752 8.50 14.18 -21.53
CA LEU A 752 7.22 13.93 -22.22
C LEU A 752 7.40 13.67 -23.72
N GLY A 753 8.45 14.24 -24.33
CA GLY A 753 8.81 14.01 -25.74
C GLY A 753 9.68 12.77 -25.99
N THR A 754 10.04 12.03 -24.94
CA THR A 754 10.95 10.87 -25.06
C THR A 754 10.18 9.56 -25.27
N SER A 755 10.90 8.49 -25.64
CA SER A 755 10.32 7.15 -25.76
C SER A 755 9.88 6.54 -24.43
N GLU A 756 10.23 7.14 -23.30
CA GLU A 756 9.98 6.59 -21.98
C GLU A 756 9.62 7.71 -20.97
N PRO A 757 8.48 8.38 -21.16
CA PRO A 757 8.08 9.56 -20.39
C PRO A 757 7.81 9.24 -18.93
N ILE A 758 7.88 10.26 -18.07
CA ILE A 758 7.34 10.17 -16.70
C ILE A 758 5.82 10.14 -16.82
N ALA A 759 5.19 9.07 -16.32
CA ALA A 759 3.75 8.90 -16.42
C ALA A 759 3.00 9.47 -15.21
N TYR A 760 3.59 9.38 -14.00
CA TYR A 760 3.00 9.91 -12.77
C TYR A 760 3.95 10.88 -12.06
N VAL A 761 3.40 11.96 -11.53
CA VAL A 761 4.11 12.93 -10.71
C VAL A 761 3.35 13.12 -9.41
N CYS A 762 4.06 13.18 -8.29
CA CYS A 762 3.53 13.61 -7.00
C CYS A 762 4.27 14.89 -6.59
N LEU A 763 3.50 15.94 -6.30
CA LEU A 763 3.98 17.25 -5.85
C LEU A 763 3.54 17.49 -4.40
N ASN A 764 4.23 16.88 -3.45
CA ASN A 764 3.84 16.94 -2.04
C ASN A 764 4.14 18.33 -1.43
N ASP A 765 3.13 18.97 -0.88
CA ASP A 765 3.02 20.33 -0.32
C ASP A 765 3.79 20.57 1.01
N ASP A 766 5.11 20.30 1.01
CA ASP A 766 5.99 20.53 2.17
C ASP A 766 6.52 22.00 2.23
N ILE A 767 5.67 22.99 1.92
CA ILE A 767 6.10 24.40 1.76
C ILE A 767 6.68 24.94 3.07
N LYS A 768 7.90 25.48 3.01
CA LYS A 768 8.64 26.04 4.15
C LYS A 768 8.81 27.55 4.11
N GLU A 769 8.17 28.20 3.13
CA GLU A 769 8.24 29.63 2.94
C GLU A 769 7.09 30.36 3.64
N GLU A 770 7.31 31.64 3.94
CA GLU A 770 6.27 32.55 4.42
C GLU A 770 5.28 32.88 3.29
N GLU A 771 4.25 33.65 3.60
CA GLU A 771 3.11 33.94 2.71
C GLU A 771 3.51 34.37 1.28
N GLU A 772 4.52 35.23 1.13
CA GLU A 772 5.01 35.66 -0.19
C GLU A 772 5.69 34.54 -0.98
N GLY A 773 6.39 33.63 -0.31
CA GLY A 773 6.96 32.45 -0.95
C GLY A 773 5.87 31.45 -1.35
N SER A 774 4.90 31.20 -0.48
CA SER A 774 3.73 30.37 -0.81
C SER A 774 2.98 30.92 -2.03
N ARG A 775 2.71 32.22 -2.09
CA ARG A 775 2.08 32.86 -3.27
C ARG A 775 2.89 32.68 -4.55
N ARG A 776 4.22 32.64 -4.47
CA ARG A 776 5.09 32.35 -5.63
C ARG A 776 5.03 30.89 -6.04
N VAL A 777 5.00 29.96 -5.09
CA VAL A 777 4.76 28.53 -5.35
C VAL A 777 3.43 28.35 -6.08
N ASP A 778 2.36 28.98 -5.59
CA ASP A 778 1.02 28.92 -6.17
C ASP A 778 1.03 29.36 -7.64
N GLY A 779 1.64 30.51 -7.93
CA GLY A 779 1.73 31.03 -9.30
C GLY A 779 2.51 30.10 -10.26
N ILE A 780 3.56 29.44 -9.77
CA ILE A 780 4.34 28.48 -10.56
C ILE A 780 3.52 27.21 -10.81
N MET A 781 2.88 26.65 -9.77
CA MET A 781 2.06 25.45 -9.89
C MET A 781 0.88 25.69 -10.82
N GLN A 782 0.17 26.81 -10.66
CA GLN A 782 -0.97 27.17 -11.49
C GLN A 782 -0.57 27.28 -12.97
N GLY A 783 0.51 28.01 -13.28
CA GLY A 783 0.97 28.15 -14.66
C GLY A 783 1.34 26.81 -15.30
N TRP A 784 1.96 25.91 -14.53
CA TRP A 784 2.28 24.56 -15.00
C TRP A 784 1.03 23.70 -15.19
N PHE A 785 0.11 23.70 -14.22
CA PHE A 785 -1.15 22.98 -14.28
C PHE A 785 -2.02 23.38 -15.48
N GLU A 786 -2.18 24.69 -15.71
CA GLU A 786 -2.90 25.24 -16.86
C GLU A 786 -2.22 24.90 -18.19
N GLY A 787 -0.89 24.79 -18.20
CA GLY A 787 -0.13 24.35 -19.36
C GLY A 787 -0.38 22.89 -19.78
N HIS A 788 -0.73 22.00 -18.84
CA HIS A 788 -0.89 20.57 -19.09
C HIS A 788 -2.34 20.08 -19.18
N TRP A 789 -3.24 20.67 -18.37
CA TRP A 789 -4.60 20.14 -18.17
C TRP A 789 -5.67 21.23 -18.32
N VAL A 790 -5.82 21.70 -19.57
CA VAL A 790 -6.84 22.69 -19.97
C VAL A 790 -8.26 22.13 -20.05
N GLY A 791 -8.39 20.79 -20.19
CA GLY A 791 -9.67 20.12 -20.34
C GLY A 791 -10.48 20.16 -19.04
N ARG A 792 -11.74 20.57 -19.13
CA ARG A 792 -12.62 20.65 -17.96
C ARG A 792 -13.19 19.31 -17.56
N LEU A 793 -13.49 19.19 -16.26
CA LEU A 793 -14.25 18.07 -15.73
C LEU A 793 -15.76 18.24 -15.97
N PRO A 794 -16.53 17.15 -16.05
CA PRO A 794 -17.98 17.24 -15.96
C PRO A 794 -18.40 17.86 -14.62
N GLY A 795 -19.37 18.77 -14.62
CA GLY A 795 -19.83 19.45 -13.40
C GLY A 795 -18.88 20.53 -12.85
N GLU A 796 -17.78 20.82 -13.55
CA GLU A 796 -16.88 21.93 -13.22
C GLU A 796 -17.53 23.29 -13.52
N ILE A 797 -17.54 24.18 -12.54
CA ILE A 797 -18.16 25.50 -12.62
C ILE A 797 -17.19 26.50 -13.26
N LEU A 798 -17.73 27.48 -14.00
CA LEU A 798 -16.99 28.68 -14.40
C LEU A 798 -16.68 29.52 -13.15
N VAL A 799 -15.46 29.37 -12.62
CA VAL A 799 -14.91 30.23 -11.55
C VAL A 799 -14.24 31.45 -12.17
#